data_AF-A0A6P5GS80-F1
#
_entry.id   AF-A0A6P5GS80-F1
#
_cell.length_a   1.000
_cell.length_b   1.000
_cell.length_c   1.000
_cell.angle_alpha   90.00
_cell.angle_beta   90.00
_cell.angle_gamma   90.00
#
_symmetry.space_group_name_H-M   'P 1'
#
loop_
_entity.id
_entity.type
_entity.pdbx_description
1 polymer ?
#
loop_
_entity_poly.entity_id
_entity_poly.type
_entity_poly.pdbx_seq_one_letter_code
_entity_poly.pdbx_strand_id
1 'polypeptide(L)'
;MPFFTTARALRCSGGATASPHLHVATVAEATWRRALFYVVVVVVVVAAAEAVPPPSPPQSRTLERSFEMQALSSKCIWFLLSHKAHGHSHTRVSGYHKFWKGSKEALPAKDSSIKEAISGKPVLKDAMKFFDADIFNDSKLREMEEGAEEFNVPAFRVNRKLVASVDGGLHNPSVLVFNSSWGGKEAPQDKRFDYPCLCNVKRPSNDEDIAFMTVLELGELIRTKQITSRELTDIFLKRLKRYDPVLEAVITFTEDLAYRQAKVADELLEQGKYLGPLHGIPYGLKDIIAVPHYKTTWGSKTFKDQVLDIEAWVYKRLKSAGAVLVAKLVSGSLAYDDIWFGGRTRNPWNIAEFSTGSSAGPAASTSAGLVPFAIGSETAGSITYPAARCGVTSLRPTFGTVGRSGVMSISESLDKLGPFCRSAVDCAVLIDTIRGKDPDDLSSRHVEFEDPFHVDLEKLTVGYLESAEIEVVDVLSSMGVKLVPFKLNYSVESVQSLLNITMDVDMLAHFDKWQRLGHDDEYEAQDQWPVELRRARLVPAVDYIQAQRTRGKLIREVRESFKVDAFIGNATDWELVCLGNLVGLPVVVVPTGFTTIEDPPKGGTRRRTTVTTGIYAPPDRDHIALALAMAYQSVTDHHLQRPPIDDLGPDDEIPVPPNTKP
;
A
#
# COMPACT_ATOMS: atom_id res chain seq x y z
N MET A 1 2.54 -62.89 -0.95
CA MET A 1 3.60 -63.25 -1.92
C MET A 1 3.06 -63.02 -3.33
N PRO A 2 3.92 -62.93 -4.36
CA PRO A 2 5.39 -63.00 -4.34
C PRO A 2 6.05 -61.69 -4.82
N PHE A 3 7.12 -61.12 -4.24
CA PHE A 3 7.88 -61.34 -3.00
C PHE A 3 8.10 -59.94 -2.34
N PHE A 4 7.96 -59.71 -1.02
CA PHE A 4 8.87 -60.09 0.09
C PHE A 4 10.24 -59.33 0.03
N THR A 5 10.77 -58.69 1.09
CA THR A 5 10.35 -58.68 2.51
C THR A 5 10.93 -57.48 3.33
N THR A 6 10.30 -57.16 4.48
CA THR A 6 10.79 -56.56 5.76
C THR A 6 12.12 -55.77 5.80
N ALA A 7 12.26 -54.59 6.42
CA ALA A 7 11.65 -53.97 7.61
C ALA A 7 11.99 -54.59 8.99
N ARG A 8 12.78 -53.88 9.82
CA ARG A 8 12.60 -53.85 11.29
C ARG A 8 13.31 -52.67 11.95
N ALA A 9 12.81 -52.25 13.11
CA ALA A 9 13.41 -51.23 13.98
C ALA A 9 13.55 -51.74 15.42
N LEU A 10 14.55 -51.22 16.13
CA LEU A 10 14.64 -51.14 17.60
C LEU A 10 15.28 -49.76 17.91
N ARG A 11 14.63 -48.85 18.64
CA ARG A 11 14.30 -48.82 20.08
C ARG A 11 15.53 -48.64 21.00
N CYS A 12 15.61 -47.45 21.61
CA CYS A 12 16.03 -47.16 23.00
C CYS A 12 17.50 -47.54 23.38
N SER A 13 18.21 -46.88 24.30
CA SER A 13 17.81 -46.03 25.45
C SER A 13 19.02 -45.25 26.02
N GLY A 14 18.79 -44.07 26.60
CA GLY A 14 19.75 -43.35 27.45
C GLY A 14 20.95 -42.72 26.71
N GLY A 15 21.75 -41.85 27.35
CA GLY A 15 21.55 -41.26 28.68
C GLY A 15 22.83 -40.66 29.28
N ALA A 16 22.75 -39.40 29.72
CA ALA A 16 23.67 -38.71 30.65
C ALA A 16 25.14 -38.42 30.26
N THR A 17 25.43 -37.10 30.23
CA THR A 17 26.59 -36.41 30.87
C THR A 17 28.00 -36.36 30.24
N ALA A 18 28.69 -35.27 30.63
CA ALA A 18 30.13 -34.99 30.64
C ALA A 18 30.85 -34.61 29.33
N SER A 19 31.06 -33.29 29.17
CA SER A 19 32.26 -32.73 28.52
C SER A 19 33.47 -32.90 29.45
N PRO A 20 34.69 -33.05 28.91
CA PRO A 20 35.63 -31.93 29.08
C PRO A 20 36.59 -31.68 27.89
N HIS A 21 36.96 -30.41 27.70
CA HIS A 21 38.33 -30.01 28.05
C HIS A 21 39.50 -30.54 27.17
N LEU A 22 39.76 -29.86 26.04
CA LEU A 22 41.11 -29.48 25.55
C LEU A 22 41.92 -30.41 24.60
N HIS A 23 42.67 -29.74 23.73
CA HIS A 23 43.83 -30.19 22.93
C HIS A 23 43.70 -31.36 21.94
N VAL A 24 43.36 -31.01 20.68
CA VAL A 24 44.19 -31.38 19.51
C VAL A 24 44.47 -30.10 18.72
N ALA A 25 45.70 -29.95 18.20
CA ALA A 25 46.10 -28.81 17.37
C ALA A 25 46.67 -29.30 16.02
N THR A 26 46.94 -28.35 15.12
CA THR A 26 47.75 -28.50 13.89
C THR A 26 47.35 -29.60 12.88
N VAL A 27 46.36 -29.29 12.04
CA VAL A 27 46.47 -29.46 10.57
C VAL A 27 45.85 -28.23 9.90
N ALA A 28 46.66 -27.20 9.62
CA ALA A 28 46.20 -25.94 9.02
C ALA A 28 47.31 -25.18 8.26
N GLU A 29 48.09 -25.90 7.45
CA GLU A 29 49.05 -25.29 6.51
C GLU A 29 48.82 -25.80 5.08
N ALA A 30 49.35 -25.05 4.11
CA ALA A 30 49.40 -25.35 2.67
C ALA A 30 48.04 -25.46 1.93
N THR A 31 47.39 -24.33 1.66
CA THR A 31 47.11 -23.84 0.26
C THR A 31 46.53 -22.41 0.23
N TRP A 32 47.36 -21.38 0.45
CA TRP A 32 47.03 -19.99 0.09
C TRP A 32 48.26 -19.28 -0.51
N ARG A 33 48.55 -19.56 -1.79
CA ARG A 33 49.55 -18.86 -2.61
C ARG A 33 49.16 -18.82 -4.09
N ARG A 34 48.28 -17.88 -4.49
CA ARG A 34 48.09 -17.32 -5.85
C ARG A 34 46.82 -16.43 -5.91
N ALA A 35 46.93 -15.15 -5.55
CA ALA A 35 45.99 -14.06 -5.95
C ALA A 35 46.36 -12.72 -5.28
N LEU A 36 47.50 -12.11 -5.61
CA LEU A 36 47.80 -10.69 -5.30
C LEU A 36 49.04 -10.25 -6.09
N PHE A 37 48.87 -9.31 -7.02
CA PHE A 37 49.93 -8.71 -7.83
C PHE A 37 49.49 -7.31 -8.30
N TYR A 38 50.44 -6.38 -8.44
CA TYR A 38 50.31 -5.02 -8.99
C TYR A 38 49.57 -3.93 -8.18
N VAL A 39 50.22 -3.53 -7.09
CA VAL A 39 50.58 -2.13 -6.74
C VAL A 39 52.01 -2.22 -6.11
N VAL A 40 52.93 -1.25 -6.01
CA VAL A 40 52.97 0.24 -6.12
C VAL A 40 54.34 0.66 -6.74
N VAL A 41 54.66 1.97 -6.70
CA VAL A 41 55.97 2.68 -6.72
C VAL A 41 56.20 3.45 -8.03
N VAL A 42 56.33 4.79 -8.04
CA VAL A 42 57.49 5.62 -7.60
C VAL A 42 57.06 7.01 -7.05
N VAL A 43 57.48 7.31 -5.80
CA VAL A 43 58.16 8.53 -5.24
C VAL A 43 57.70 9.94 -5.73
N VAL A 44 57.13 10.87 -4.92
CA VAL A 44 57.51 11.52 -3.63
C VAL A 44 58.47 12.73 -3.73
N VAL A 45 58.05 13.88 -3.19
CA VAL A 45 58.88 15.03 -2.73
C VAL A 45 58.29 15.56 -1.41
N VAL A 46 59.10 16.07 -0.46
CA VAL A 46 58.69 16.40 0.92
C VAL A 46 59.30 17.73 1.43
N ALA A 47 58.47 18.57 2.06
CA ALA A 47 58.79 19.53 3.15
C ALA A 47 57.43 19.97 3.77
N ALA A 48 57.13 19.83 5.07
CA ALA A 48 57.73 20.44 6.28
C ALA A 48 57.43 21.96 6.38
N ALA A 49 56.93 22.53 7.48
CA ALA A 49 56.39 22.02 8.77
C ALA A 49 55.38 23.08 9.34
N GLU A 50 54.79 23.07 10.56
CA GLU A 50 54.93 22.26 11.78
C GLU A 50 53.59 22.27 12.59
N ALA A 51 53.58 22.17 13.94
CA ALA A 51 52.38 22.18 14.79
C ALA A 51 52.60 22.80 16.19
N VAL A 52 51.52 23.23 16.88
CA VAL A 52 51.27 23.40 18.37
C VAL A 52 50.16 24.48 18.61
N PRO A 53 49.31 24.42 19.68
CA PRO A 53 47.93 24.95 19.64
C PRO A 53 47.63 26.14 20.62
N PRO A 54 46.45 26.31 21.28
CA PRO A 54 45.66 27.53 21.16
C PRO A 54 45.51 28.39 22.45
N PRO A 55 44.88 29.57 22.36
CA PRO A 55 44.26 30.23 23.52
C PRO A 55 42.79 30.65 23.31
N SER A 56 42.06 30.83 24.42
CA SER A 56 40.74 31.47 24.51
C SER A 56 40.49 31.97 25.93
N PRO A 57 39.49 32.85 26.19
CA PRO A 57 38.94 33.95 25.39
C PRO A 57 39.36 35.32 26.00
N PRO A 58 38.69 36.44 25.63
CA PRO A 58 38.11 37.26 26.70
C PRO A 58 36.70 37.81 26.39
N GLN A 59 36.14 38.57 27.34
CA GLN A 59 34.72 38.91 27.45
C GLN A 59 34.33 40.25 26.78
N SER A 60 33.06 40.33 26.36
CA SER A 60 32.15 41.49 26.39
C SER A 60 32.68 42.92 26.17
N ARG A 61 32.03 43.63 25.24
CA ARG A 61 31.40 44.92 25.59
C ARG A 61 30.12 45.18 24.78
N THR A 62 29.17 45.82 25.46
CA THR A 62 27.86 46.22 24.96
C THR A 62 27.93 47.39 23.98
N LEU A 63 27.00 47.44 23.04
CA LEU A 63 26.33 48.69 22.69
C LEU A 63 24.92 48.41 22.16
N GLU A 64 23.96 49.22 22.58
CA GLU A 64 22.54 49.01 22.34
C GLU A 64 22.09 49.62 21.01
N ARG A 65 21.06 49.02 20.38
CA ARG A 65 19.87 49.76 19.94
C ARG A 65 18.72 48.84 19.53
N SER A 66 17.74 48.75 20.43
CA SER A 66 16.28 48.77 20.15
C SER A 66 15.81 48.57 18.70
N PHE A 67 14.97 47.55 18.47
CA PHE A 67 13.52 47.80 18.31
C PHE A 67 12.69 46.53 18.56
N GLU A 68 11.94 46.55 19.66
CA GLU A 68 10.73 45.74 19.89
C GLU A 68 9.57 46.26 19.01
N MET A 69 8.45 45.58 18.74
CA MET A 69 7.97 44.18 18.85
C MET A 69 6.53 44.21 18.25
N GLN A 70 5.83 43.06 18.23
CA GLN A 70 4.36 42.93 18.15
C GLN A 70 3.68 43.11 16.78
N ALA A 71 3.35 41.96 16.18
CA ALA A 71 1.98 41.50 15.89
C ALA A 71 0.87 42.52 15.60
N LEU A 72 0.13 42.25 14.53
CA LEU A 72 -1.30 42.58 14.41
C LEU A 72 -2.05 41.39 13.80
N SER A 73 -3.26 41.12 14.30
CA SER A 73 -4.09 39.97 13.93
C SER A 73 -5.45 40.39 13.36
N SER A 74 -6.08 39.47 12.64
CA SER A 74 -7.54 39.33 12.46
C SER A 74 -8.35 40.51 11.88
N LYS A 75 -8.84 40.35 10.63
CA LYS A 75 -10.20 40.70 10.14
C LYS A 75 -10.35 40.42 8.63
N CYS A 76 -11.54 40.19 8.06
CA CYS A 76 -12.64 39.25 8.38
C CYS A 76 -13.79 39.34 7.34
N ILE A 77 -14.08 38.23 6.64
CA ILE A 77 -15.43 37.73 6.21
C ILE A 77 -16.22 38.52 5.12
N TRP A 78 -17.07 37.77 4.38
CA TRP A 78 -18.11 38.12 3.37
C TRP A 78 -17.62 38.38 1.94
N PHE A 79 -17.97 37.56 0.95
CA PHE A 79 -19.36 37.33 0.50
C PHE A 79 -19.64 35.91 -0.05
N LEU A 80 -20.91 35.59 -0.33
CA LEU A 80 -21.39 34.31 -0.86
C LEU A 80 -22.43 34.50 -1.99
N LEU A 81 -22.62 33.46 -2.80
CA LEU A 81 -23.69 33.21 -3.80
C LEU A 81 -23.60 33.79 -5.22
N SER A 82 -23.86 32.87 -6.17
CA SER A 82 -24.49 33.04 -7.48
C SER A 82 -23.71 33.67 -8.65
N HIS A 83 -23.32 32.82 -9.61
CA HIS A 83 -23.96 32.85 -10.94
C HIS A 83 -23.99 31.46 -11.60
N LYS A 84 -24.86 31.29 -12.62
CA LYS A 84 -25.20 30.00 -13.25
C LYS A 84 -24.47 29.77 -14.58
N ALA A 85 -24.16 28.49 -14.83
CA ALA A 85 -24.17 27.77 -16.11
C ALA A 85 -23.47 28.38 -17.35
N HIS A 86 -22.67 27.57 -18.04
CA HIS A 86 -23.16 26.78 -19.19
C HIS A 86 -22.47 25.41 -19.18
N GLY A 87 -23.15 24.35 -19.62
CA GLY A 87 -22.68 22.97 -19.46
C GLY A 87 -21.85 22.45 -20.63
N HIS A 88 -20.79 21.68 -20.32
CA HIS A 88 -20.10 20.76 -21.22
C HIS A 88 -19.78 19.47 -20.45
N SER A 89 -19.96 18.32 -21.10
CA SER A 89 -19.52 17.01 -20.59
C SER A 89 -18.02 16.79 -20.82
N HIS A 90 -17.52 15.67 -20.27
CA HIS A 90 -16.14 15.15 -20.33
C HIS A 90 -15.12 15.68 -19.32
N THR A 91 -14.26 14.76 -18.87
CA THR A 91 -12.99 14.96 -18.14
C THR A 91 -13.02 15.63 -16.76
N ARG A 92 -13.46 14.88 -15.74
CA ARG A 92 -13.04 15.04 -14.33
C ARG A 92 -12.14 13.86 -13.84
N VAL A 93 -11.25 13.37 -14.70
CA VAL A 93 -10.21 12.36 -14.35
C VAL A 93 -8.83 12.86 -14.78
N SER A 94 -8.46 14.05 -14.30
CA SER A 94 -7.15 14.68 -14.58
C SER A 94 -6.80 15.65 -13.44
N GLY A 95 -6.63 15.09 -12.23
CA GLY A 95 -6.13 15.81 -11.06
C GLY A 95 -4.59 15.85 -10.98
N TYR A 96 -3.93 14.80 -11.47
CA TYR A 96 -2.52 14.48 -11.23
C TYR A 96 -1.47 15.44 -11.79
N HIS A 97 -1.85 16.54 -12.48
CA HIS A 97 -0.91 17.52 -13.06
C HIS A 97 -1.26 19.00 -12.71
N LYS A 98 -2.15 19.26 -11.74
CA LYS A 98 -2.74 20.60 -11.49
C LYS A 98 -2.27 21.32 -10.23
N PHE A 99 -0.95 21.45 -10.01
CA PHE A 99 -0.43 22.36 -8.97
C PHE A 99 0.75 23.28 -9.37
N TRP A 100 1.26 23.25 -10.61
CA TRP A 100 2.37 24.11 -11.06
C TRP A 100 2.05 25.09 -12.21
N LYS A 101 0.82 25.64 -12.23
CA LYS A 101 0.43 26.74 -13.15
C LYS A 101 -0.19 27.93 -12.42
N GLY A 102 0.61 28.55 -11.55
CA GLY A 102 0.41 29.94 -11.14
C GLY A 102 0.88 30.91 -12.23
N SER A 103 0.09 31.97 -12.46
CA SER A 103 0.39 33.14 -13.32
C SER A 103 0.93 32.90 -14.74
N LYS A 104 0.01 32.69 -15.69
CA LYS A 104 -0.01 33.44 -16.98
C LYS A 104 -1.40 33.39 -17.62
N GLU A 105 -1.72 34.42 -18.40
CA GLU A 105 -3.03 34.62 -19.02
C GLU A 105 -3.28 33.61 -20.17
N ALA A 106 -4.54 33.24 -20.38
CA ALA A 106 -4.91 32.23 -21.36
C ALA A 106 -4.93 32.79 -22.79
N LEU A 107 -4.18 32.17 -23.70
CA LEU A 107 -4.33 32.36 -25.14
C LEU A 107 -5.40 31.40 -25.68
N PRO A 108 -6.26 31.83 -26.62
CA PRO A 108 -7.33 31.00 -27.18
C PRO A 108 -6.77 29.93 -28.14
N ALA A 109 -7.39 28.75 -28.13
CA ALA A 109 -7.03 27.68 -29.06
C ALA A 109 -7.31 28.07 -30.52
N LYS A 110 -6.33 27.82 -31.41
CA LYS A 110 -6.48 27.90 -32.86
C LYS A 110 -5.73 26.76 -33.56
N ASP A 111 -6.36 26.32 -34.64
CA ASP A 111 -5.84 25.51 -35.75
C ASP A 111 -4.81 24.41 -35.44
N SER A 112 -5.30 23.17 -35.42
CA SER A 112 -4.52 21.94 -35.49
C SER A 112 -3.95 21.66 -36.90
N SER A 113 -3.23 22.63 -37.48
CA SER A 113 -2.43 22.43 -38.69
C SER A 113 -1.15 23.27 -38.66
N ILE A 114 -0.09 22.79 -39.31
CA ILE A 114 1.30 23.28 -39.19
C ILE A 114 1.93 22.91 -37.83
N LYS A 115 2.39 21.66 -37.69
CA LYS A 115 3.61 21.40 -36.90
C LYS A 115 4.80 21.82 -37.77
N GLU A 116 5.58 22.80 -37.34
CA GLU A 116 6.89 23.04 -37.95
C GLU A 116 7.77 21.80 -37.81
N ALA A 117 8.53 21.48 -38.85
CA ALA A 117 9.45 20.35 -38.82
C ALA A 117 10.63 20.68 -37.91
N ILE A 118 10.63 20.15 -36.68
CA ILE A 118 11.76 20.25 -35.74
C ILE A 118 12.95 19.47 -36.34
N SER A 119 13.73 20.18 -37.16
CA SER A 119 14.80 19.64 -38.01
C SER A 119 16.10 19.39 -37.22
N GLY A 120 15.99 18.61 -36.15
CA GLY A 120 17.10 18.20 -35.29
C GLY A 120 16.93 16.76 -34.82
N LYS A 121 18.04 16.01 -34.77
CA LYS A 121 18.11 14.80 -33.96
C LYS A 121 17.96 15.20 -32.48
N PRO A 122 17.22 14.45 -31.64
CA PRO A 122 17.24 14.66 -30.19
C PRO A 122 18.67 14.63 -29.65
N VAL A 123 19.00 15.52 -28.72
CA VAL A 123 20.34 15.61 -28.11
C VAL A 123 20.65 14.32 -27.35
N LEU A 124 19.61 13.73 -26.74
CA LEU A 124 19.64 12.49 -26.01
C LEU A 124 20.01 11.26 -26.87
N LYS A 125 19.86 11.33 -28.21
CA LYS A 125 19.93 10.16 -29.10
C LYS A 125 21.28 9.45 -29.12
N ASP A 126 22.37 10.21 -29.16
CA ASP A 126 23.72 9.64 -29.09
C ASP A 126 24.16 9.40 -27.63
N ALA A 127 23.53 10.06 -26.65
CA ALA A 127 23.77 9.81 -25.22
C ALA A 127 23.22 8.44 -24.76
N MET A 128 22.05 8.02 -25.26
CA MET A 128 21.43 6.72 -24.90
C MET A 128 22.30 5.50 -25.21
N LYS A 129 23.25 5.61 -26.15
CA LYS A 129 24.20 4.53 -26.46
C LYS A 129 25.14 4.20 -25.31
N PHE A 130 25.49 5.18 -24.47
CA PHE A 130 26.31 4.97 -23.27
C PHE A 130 25.54 4.25 -22.15
N PHE A 131 24.20 4.21 -22.24
CA PHE A 131 23.31 3.51 -21.31
C PHE A 131 22.72 2.23 -21.89
N ASP A 132 23.20 1.79 -23.08
CA ASP A 132 22.65 0.65 -23.82
C ASP A 132 21.12 0.77 -24.00
N ALA A 133 20.66 1.94 -24.44
CA ALA A 133 19.26 2.35 -24.44
C ALA A 133 18.81 3.08 -25.73
N ASP A 134 19.50 2.90 -26.86
CA ASP A 134 19.19 3.55 -28.14
C ASP A 134 18.00 2.94 -28.91
N ILE A 135 17.16 2.17 -28.19
CA ILE A 135 15.88 1.58 -28.62
C ILE A 135 14.78 2.62 -28.89
N PHE A 136 14.89 3.82 -28.33
CA PHE A 136 13.82 4.82 -28.36
C PHE A 136 13.81 5.65 -29.66
N ASN A 137 12.61 5.80 -30.23
CA ASN A 137 12.40 6.65 -31.41
C ASN A 137 12.47 8.15 -31.06
N ASP A 138 12.62 9.01 -32.07
CA ASP A 138 12.82 10.45 -31.90
C ASP A 138 11.64 11.19 -31.24
N SER A 139 10.45 10.57 -31.14
CA SER A 139 9.34 11.10 -30.35
C SER A 139 9.49 10.74 -28.87
N LYS A 140 9.74 9.46 -28.56
CA LYS A 140 10.03 8.98 -27.19
C LYS A 140 11.23 9.73 -26.58
N LEU A 141 12.28 10.00 -27.37
CA LEU A 141 13.46 10.74 -26.90
C LEU A 141 13.18 12.21 -26.55
N ARG A 142 12.24 12.89 -27.23
CA ARG A 142 11.84 14.27 -26.88
C ARG A 142 10.95 14.33 -25.65
N GLU A 143 10.04 13.38 -25.50
CA GLU A 143 9.25 13.20 -24.28
C GLU A 143 10.15 12.97 -23.05
N MET A 144 11.25 12.21 -23.22
CA MET A 144 12.28 12.04 -22.19
C MET A 144 13.04 13.34 -21.89
N GLU A 145 13.38 14.15 -22.90
CA GLU A 145 14.02 15.46 -22.72
C GLU A 145 13.09 16.43 -21.94
N GLU A 146 11.83 16.57 -22.37
CA GLU A 146 10.80 17.41 -21.73
C GLU A 146 10.53 16.96 -20.27
N GLY A 147 10.29 15.66 -20.05
CA GLY A 147 10.04 15.11 -18.72
C GLY A 147 11.25 15.18 -17.77
N ALA A 148 12.47 15.22 -18.30
CA ALA A 148 13.66 15.43 -17.49
C ALA A 148 13.82 16.90 -17.04
N GLU A 149 13.44 17.86 -17.88
CA GLU A 149 13.46 19.28 -17.53
C GLU A 149 12.34 19.66 -16.54
N GLU A 150 11.13 19.12 -16.71
CA GLU A 150 9.97 19.43 -15.85
C GLU A 150 10.05 18.75 -14.45
N PHE A 151 10.47 17.48 -14.38
CA PHE A 151 10.38 16.70 -13.14
C PHE A 151 11.75 16.36 -12.54
N ASN A 152 12.63 15.72 -13.32
CA ASN A 152 13.89 15.15 -12.79
C ASN A 152 14.85 16.24 -12.30
N VAL A 153 15.20 17.21 -13.16
CA VAL A 153 16.21 18.24 -12.85
C VAL A 153 15.82 19.14 -11.65
N PRO A 154 14.56 19.58 -11.49
CA PRO A 154 14.12 20.27 -10.28
C PRO A 154 14.27 19.42 -9.01
N ALA A 155 13.80 18.17 -9.03
CA ALA A 155 13.87 17.28 -7.88
C ALA A 155 15.32 16.91 -7.50
N PHE A 156 16.22 16.75 -8.48
CA PHE A 156 17.67 16.59 -8.23
C PHE A 156 18.25 17.83 -7.53
N ARG A 157 17.90 19.04 -7.99
CA ARG A 157 18.36 20.29 -7.36
C ARG A 157 17.87 20.42 -5.91
N VAL A 158 16.61 20.07 -5.63
CA VAL A 158 16.05 20.07 -4.25
C VAL A 158 16.75 19.03 -3.37
N ASN A 159 16.90 17.78 -3.81
CA ASN A 159 17.60 16.74 -3.05
C ASN A 159 19.06 17.13 -2.77
N ARG A 160 19.81 17.59 -3.78
CA ARG A 160 21.19 18.04 -3.60
C ARG A 160 21.29 19.21 -2.60
N LYS A 161 20.39 20.20 -2.66
CA LYS A 161 20.29 21.31 -1.71
C LYS A 161 20.05 20.83 -0.26
N LEU A 162 19.31 19.74 -0.06
CA LEU A 162 18.96 19.21 1.26
C LEU A 162 20.03 18.30 1.89
N VAL A 163 20.78 17.52 1.09
CA VAL A 163 21.67 16.45 1.61
C VAL A 163 23.04 16.28 0.91
N ALA A 164 23.34 17.03 -0.16
CA ALA A 164 24.68 17.02 -0.79
C ALA A 164 25.60 18.09 -0.17
N SER A 165 25.85 17.97 1.13
CA SER A 165 26.68 18.88 1.92
C SER A 165 28.20 18.67 1.69
N VAL A 166 28.99 19.70 2.03
CA VAL A 166 30.46 19.75 1.81
C VAL A 166 31.27 18.68 2.56
N ASP A 167 30.66 18.01 3.53
CA ASP A 167 31.21 16.88 4.29
C ASP A 167 30.97 15.52 3.59
N GLY A 168 30.32 15.50 2.42
CA GLY A 168 29.89 14.29 1.74
C GLY A 168 28.59 13.69 2.25
N GLY A 169 27.92 14.32 3.22
CA GLY A 169 26.65 13.90 3.82
C GLY A 169 26.77 12.98 5.03
N LEU A 170 27.75 13.20 5.92
CA LEU A 170 27.95 12.37 7.13
C LEU A 170 26.71 12.35 8.03
N HIS A 171 25.97 13.46 8.07
CA HIS A 171 24.75 13.61 8.87
C HIS A 171 23.49 12.95 8.26
N ASN A 172 23.57 12.46 7.01
CA ASN A 172 22.47 11.80 6.29
C ASN A 172 23.04 10.66 5.41
N PRO A 173 23.39 9.50 5.98
CA PRO A 173 23.86 8.35 5.21
C PRO A 173 22.77 7.77 4.29
N SER A 174 23.18 7.06 3.24
CA SER A 174 22.23 6.42 2.32
C SER A 174 21.63 5.15 2.93
N VAL A 175 20.31 5.00 2.85
CA VAL A 175 19.56 3.85 3.38
C VAL A 175 19.08 2.99 2.20
N LEU A 176 19.97 2.16 1.65
CA LEU A 176 19.65 1.26 0.52
C LEU A 176 18.77 0.06 0.92
N VAL A 177 18.73 -0.28 2.21
CA VAL A 177 17.77 -1.25 2.76
C VAL A 177 16.88 -0.48 3.74
N PHE A 178 15.64 -0.21 3.34
CA PHE A 178 14.70 0.54 4.17
C PHE A 178 14.20 -0.30 5.36
N ASN A 179 14.26 0.28 6.56
CA ASN A 179 13.62 -0.23 7.76
C ASN A 179 12.80 0.90 8.39
N SER A 180 11.53 0.63 8.63
CA SER A 180 10.55 1.58 9.18
C SER A 180 10.58 1.69 10.71
N SER A 181 11.18 0.74 11.42
CA SER A 181 11.12 0.69 12.88
C SER A 181 11.78 1.91 13.54
N TRP A 182 11.14 2.45 14.55
CA TRP A 182 11.67 3.58 15.35
C TRP A 182 12.43 3.12 16.61
N GLY A 183 12.75 1.83 16.71
CA GLY A 183 13.42 1.22 17.86
C GLY A 183 12.60 0.14 18.58
N GLY A 184 11.65 -0.49 17.86
CA GLY A 184 10.94 -1.66 18.37
C GLY A 184 11.90 -2.83 18.63
N LYS A 185 11.55 -3.71 19.56
CA LYS A 185 12.27 -4.95 19.78
C LYS A 185 11.78 -5.99 18.77
N GLU A 186 12.71 -6.70 18.13
CA GLU A 186 12.37 -7.98 17.51
C GLU A 186 12.15 -9.00 18.63
N ALA A 187 11.06 -9.78 18.53
CA ALA A 187 10.63 -10.69 19.58
C ALA A 187 10.44 -12.13 19.06
N PRO A 188 10.56 -13.16 19.93
CA PRO A 188 10.78 -14.53 19.46
C PRO A 188 9.52 -15.32 19.06
N GLN A 189 8.31 -14.73 19.13
CA GLN A 189 7.07 -15.52 19.00
C GLN A 189 5.84 -14.71 18.54
N ASP A 190 5.16 -15.20 17.50
CA ASP A 190 3.85 -14.69 17.02
C ASP A 190 2.74 -14.96 18.08
N LYS A 191 2.61 -14.11 19.11
CA LYS A 191 1.46 -14.17 20.04
C LYS A 191 0.20 -13.61 19.35
N ARG A 192 -0.83 -14.45 19.24
CA ARG A 192 -2.18 -14.10 18.76
C ARG A 192 -2.86 -13.07 19.67
N PHE A 193 -3.73 -12.25 19.07
CA PHE A 193 -4.68 -11.42 19.79
C PHE A 193 -5.80 -12.27 20.41
N ASP A 194 -6.40 -11.79 21.50
CA ASP A 194 -7.55 -12.44 22.16
C ASP A 194 -8.86 -11.87 21.59
N TYR A 195 -9.34 -12.50 20.52
CA TYR A 195 -10.52 -12.03 19.77
C TYR A 195 -11.80 -12.08 20.61
N PRO A 196 -12.69 -11.07 20.52
CA PRO A 196 -13.93 -11.05 21.31
C PRO A 196 -14.85 -12.21 20.95
N CYS A 197 -15.26 -12.97 21.97
CA CYS A 197 -16.15 -14.11 21.81
C CYS A 197 -17.61 -13.64 21.57
N LEU A 198 -18.11 -13.83 20.34
CA LEU A 198 -19.45 -13.42 19.96
C LEU A 198 -20.51 -14.45 20.39
N CYS A 199 -21.06 -14.27 21.59
CA CYS A 199 -22.18 -15.08 22.07
C CYS A 199 -23.46 -14.84 21.25
N ASN A 200 -24.21 -15.91 21.00
CA ASN A 200 -25.57 -15.89 20.42
C ASN A 200 -25.72 -15.42 18.95
N VAL A 201 -24.64 -15.31 18.17
CA VAL A 201 -24.76 -15.06 16.71
C VAL A 201 -25.69 -16.11 16.08
N LYS A 202 -26.68 -15.64 15.31
CA LYS A 202 -27.64 -16.47 14.59
C LYS A 202 -27.52 -16.28 13.09
N ARG A 203 -27.64 -17.37 12.33
CA ARG A 203 -27.73 -17.29 10.87
C ARG A 203 -28.98 -16.46 10.49
N PRO A 204 -28.83 -15.37 9.71
CA PRO A 204 -29.96 -14.64 9.12
C PRO A 204 -30.84 -15.55 8.24
N SER A 205 -32.11 -15.19 8.07
CA SER A 205 -33.04 -15.92 7.19
C SER A 205 -32.79 -15.71 5.69
N ASN A 206 -31.83 -14.86 5.32
CA ASN A 206 -31.52 -14.46 3.96
C ASN A 206 -30.00 -14.45 3.71
N ASP A 207 -29.54 -15.11 2.65
CA ASP A 207 -28.13 -15.15 2.28
C ASP A 207 -27.59 -13.77 1.86
N GLU A 208 -28.45 -12.84 1.44
CA GLU A 208 -28.10 -11.42 1.24
C GLU A 208 -27.66 -10.72 2.53
N ASP A 209 -28.10 -11.18 3.71
CA ASP A 209 -27.63 -10.62 4.99
C ASP A 209 -26.34 -11.29 5.46
N ILE A 210 -26.17 -12.58 5.19
CA ILE A 210 -24.91 -13.33 5.44
C ILE A 210 -23.74 -12.67 4.71
N ALA A 211 -23.99 -12.16 3.50
CA ALA A 211 -23.01 -11.42 2.69
C ALA A 211 -22.43 -10.16 3.35
N PHE A 212 -23.10 -9.60 4.37
CA PHE A 212 -22.69 -8.39 5.08
C PHE A 212 -22.42 -8.60 6.58
N MET A 213 -22.30 -9.86 7.03
CA MET A 213 -21.79 -10.19 8.37
C MET A 213 -20.26 -9.99 8.44
N THR A 214 -19.72 -9.76 9.64
CA THR A 214 -18.27 -9.66 9.91
C THR A 214 -17.59 -11.03 9.87
N VAL A 215 -16.25 -11.06 9.77
CA VAL A 215 -15.45 -12.29 9.78
C VAL A 215 -15.63 -13.05 11.10
N LEU A 216 -15.73 -12.35 12.23
CA LEU A 216 -15.98 -12.98 13.53
C LEU A 216 -17.37 -13.64 13.60
N GLU A 217 -18.42 -12.98 13.09
CA GLU A 217 -19.76 -13.54 13.07
C GLU A 217 -19.87 -14.75 12.13
N LEU A 218 -19.29 -14.66 10.93
CA LEU A 218 -19.25 -15.78 9.98
C LEU A 218 -18.45 -16.97 10.53
N GLY A 219 -17.32 -16.70 11.20
CA GLY A 219 -16.54 -17.72 11.91
C GLY A 219 -17.35 -18.39 13.01
N GLU A 220 -18.14 -17.63 13.77
CA GLU A 220 -19.05 -18.18 14.79
C GLU A 220 -20.17 -19.03 14.18
N LEU A 221 -20.75 -18.65 13.04
CA LEU A 221 -21.74 -19.48 12.33
C LEU A 221 -21.15 -20.83 11.90
N ILE A 222 -19.93 -20.84 11.37
CA ILE A 222 -19.22 -22.08 11.02
C ILE A 222 -18.89 -22.89 12.27
N ARG A 223 -18.28 -22.27 13.29
CA ARG A 223 -17.89 -22.92 14.56
C ARG A 223 -19.07 -23.59 15.26
N THR A 224 -20.25 -22.98 15.20
CA THR A 224 -21.50 -23.49 15.78
C THR A 224 -22.30 -24.39 14.83
N LYS A 225 -21.79 -24.67 13.62
CA LYS A 225 -22.42 -25.49 12.57
C LYS A 225 -23.81 -25.01 12.13
N GLN A 226 -24.03 -23.68 12.17
CA GLN A 226 -25.22 -23.03 11.61
C GLN A 226 -25.11 -22.82 10.08
N ILE A 227 -23.90 -22.89 9.54
CA ILE A 227 -23.58 -22.92 8.11
C ILE A 227 -22.34 -23.79 7.90
N THR A 228 -22.20 -24.42 6.73
CA THR A 228 -20.94 -25.10 6.34
C THR A 228 -20.03 -24.15 5.56
N SER A 229 -18.73 -24.43 5.53
CA SER A 229 -17.80 -23.68 4.66
C SER A 229 -18.18 -23.87 3.19
N ARG A 230 -18.58 -25.08 2.77
CA ARG A 230 -19.11 -25.32 1.42
C ARG A 230 -20.30 -24.41 1.07
N GLU A 231 -21.25 -24.25 1.99
CA GLU A 231 -22.44 -23.43 1.79
C GLU A 231 -22.11 -21.92 1.78
N LEU A 232 -21.27 -21.45 2.71
CA LEU A 232 -20.81 -20.05 2.72
C LEU A 232 -20.03 -19.70 1.44
N THR A 233 -19.21 -20.62 0.95
CA THR A 233 -18.48 -20.50 -0.33
C THR A 233 -19.43 -20.41 -1.52
N ASP A 234 -20.52 -21.18 -1.51
CA ASP A 234 -21.56 -21.19 -2.54
C ASP A 234 -22.31 -19.85 -2.61
N ILE A 235 -22.64 -19.25 -1.46
CA ILE A 235 -23.25 -17.92 -1.34
C ILE A 235 -22.36 -16.85 -2.01
N PHE A 236 -21.09 -16.75 -1.61
CA PHE A 236 -20.22 -15.71 -2.15
C PHE A 236 -19.86 -15.93 -3.62
N LEU A 237 -19.69 -17.18 -4.09
CA LEU A 237 -19.52 -17.46 -5.53
C LEU A 237 -20.75 -17.08 -6.36
N LYS A 238 -21.98 -17.31 -5.86
CA LYS A 238 -23.20 -16.83 -6.51
C LYS A 238 -23.25 -15.30 -6.61
N ARG A 239 -22.89 -14.59 -5.54
CA ARG A 239 -22.84 -13.12 -5.52
C ARG A 239 -21.80 -12.57 -6.49
N LEU A 240 -20.58 -13.10 -6.45
CA LEU A 240 -19.51 -12.78 -7.41
C LEU A 240 -20.01 -12.93 -8.85
N LYS A 241 -20.59 -14.08 -9.21
CA LYS A 241 -21.13 -14.36 -10.56
C LYS A 241 -22.34 -13.48 -10.97
N ARG A 242 -23.10 -12.93 -10.01
CA ARG A 242 -24.24 -12.02 -10.26
C ARG A 242 -23.80 -10.59 -10.52
N TYR A 243 -22.83 -10.06 -9.76
CA TYR A 243 -22.50 -8.64 -9.75
C TYR A 243 -21.21 -8.28 -10.49
N ASP A 244 -20.28 -9.22 -10.69
CA ASP A 244 -19.06 -8.98 -11.47
C ASP A 244 -19.31 -8.51 -12.92
N PRO A 245 -20.34 -8.98 -13.66
CA PRO A 245 -20.69 -8.42 -14.97
C PRO A 245 -21.04 -6.93 -14.97
N VAL A 246 -21.37 -6.35 -13.80
CA VAL A 246 -21.58 -4.92 -13.61
C VAL A 246 -20.33 -4.27 -13.04
N LEU A 247 -19.68 -4.87 -12.05
CA LEU A 247 -18.59 -4.22 -11.31
C LEU A 247 -17.21 -4.33 -11.99
N GLU A 248 -16.97 -5.29 -12.89
CA GLU A 248 -15.67 -5.53 -13.52
C GLU A 248 -14.55 -5.67 -12.47
N ALA A 249 -14.73 -6.59 -11.51
CA ALA A 249 -13.95 -6.68 -10.27
C ALA A 249 -13.13 -7.99 -10.12
N VAL A 250 -13.39 -9.01 -10.95
CA VAL A 250 -12.74 -10.33 -10.90
C VAL A 250 -11.88 -10.59 -12.15
N ILE A 251 -10.65 -11.08 -11.96
CA ILE A 251 -9.81 -11.62 -13.05
C ILE A 251 -10.07 -13.11 -13.27
N THR A 252 -10.26 -13.87 -12.20
CA THR A 252 -10.45 -15.34 -12.25
C THR A 252 -11.18 -15.83 -11.01
N PHE A 253 -12.35 -16.45 -11.20
CA PHE A 253 -13.00 -17.24 -10.14
C PHE A 253 -12.17 -18.51 -9.86
N THR A 254 -11.93 -18.82 -8.61
CA THR A 254 -11.09 -19.96 -8.19
C THR A 254 -11.93 -21.13 -7.68
N GLU A 255 -13.11 -21.36 -8.29
CA GLU A 255 -14.19 -22.23 -7.82
C GLU A 255 -13.74 -23.66 -7.45
N ASP A 256 -12.94 -24.32 -8.29
CA ASP A 256 -12.41 -25.67 -8.01
C ASP A 256 -11.41 -25.71 -6.84
N LEU A 257 -10.71 -24.61 -6.56
CA LEU A 257 -9.88 -24.48 -5.36
C LEU A 257 -10.75 -24.14 -4.15
N ALA A 258 -11.72 -23.25 -4.32
CA ALA A 258 -12.65 -22.81 -3.28
C ALA A 258 -13.38 -24.01 -2.67
N TYR A 259 -14.04 -24.84 -3.50
CA TYR A 259 -14.76 -26.02 -3.01
C TYR A 259 -13.85 -27.10 -2.40
N ARG A 260 -12.58 -27.21 -2.83
CA ARG A 260 -11.60 -28.10 -2.18
C ARG A 260 -11.15 -27.56 -0.82
N GLN A 261 -10.87 -26.26 -0.70
CA GLN A 261 -10.50 -25.63 0.57
C GLN A 261 -11.66 -25.65 1.57
N ALA A 262 -12.88 -25.33 1.12
CA ALA A 262 -14.09 -25.39 1.92
C ALA A 262 -14.36 -26.79 2.45
N LYS A 263 -14.27 -27.82 1.58
CA LYS A 263 -14.38 -29.21 2.00
C LYS A 263 -13.34 -29.58 3.08
N VAL A 264 -12.08 -29.16 2.94
CA VAL A 264 -11.04 -29.42 3.95
C VAL A 264 -11.34 -28.68 5.26
N ALA A 265 -11.90 -27.47 5.23
CA ALA A 265 -12.34 -26.77 6.43
C ALA A 265 -13.50 -27.51 7.12
N ASP A 266 -14.50 -27.98 6.38
CA ASP A 266 -15.62 -28.77 6.91
C ASP A 266 -15.13 -30.10 7.51
N GLU A 267 -14.27 -30.86 6.81
CA GLU A 267 -13.65 -32.11 7.30
C GLU A 267 -12.84 -31.90 8.59
N LEU A 268 -12.10 -30.79 8.71
CA LEU A 268 -11.36 -30.44 9.94
C LEU A 268 -12.30 -30.09 11.10
N LEU A 269 -13.43 -29.42 10.82
CA LEU A 269 -14.43 -29.07 11.83
C LEU A 269 -15.27 -30.28 12.28
N GLU A 270 -15.48 -31.27 11.42
CA GLU A 270 -16.03 -32.59 11.80
C GLU A 270 -15.08 -33.34 12.74
N GLN A 271 -13.77 -33.25 12.51
CA GLN A 271 -12.72 -33.77 13.41
C GLN A 271 -12.55 -32.95 14.71
N GLY A 272 -13.36 -31.92 14.94
CA GLY A 272 -13.29 -31.05 16.12
C GLY A 272 -12.17 -30.02 16.10
N LYS A 273 -11.47 -29.85 14.97
CA LYS A 273 -10.32 -28.95 14.81
C LYS A 273 -10.73 -27.65 14.09
N TYR A 274 -11.24 -26.69 14.86
CA TYR A 274 -11.43 -25.31 14.43
C TYR A 274 -10.09 -24.55 14.45
N LEU A 275 -9.77 -23.80 13.39
CA LEU A 275 -8.49 -23.09 13.22
C LEU A 275 -8.51 -21.63 13.72
N GLY A 276 -9.67 -21.10 14.11
CA GLY A 276 -9.88 -19.68 14.44
C GLY A 276 -10.87 -19.01 13.48
N PRO A 277 -11.12 -17.69 13.60
CA PRO A 277 -12.22 -17.01 12.90
C PRO A 277 -12.23 -17.12 11.37
N LEU A 278 -11.06 -17.34 10.75
CA LEU A 278 -10.92 -17.50 9.30
C LEU A 278 -11.15 -18.91 8.77
N HIS A 279 -11.43 -19.88 9.66
CA HIS A 279 -11.69 -21.27 9.33
C HIS A 279 -12.90 -21.39 8.40
N GLY A 280 -12.68 -21.71 7.14
CA GLY A 280 -13.72 -21.90 6.13
C GLY A 280 -14.31 -20.62 5.54
N ILE A 281 -13.72 -19.44 5.81
CA ILE A 281 -14.23 -18.14 5.35
C ILE A 281 -13.78 -17.84 3.92
N PRO A 282 -14.70 -17.53 2.98
CA PRO A 282 -14.37 -17.07 1.63
C PRO A 282 -13.61 -15.75 1.59
N TYR A 283 -12.72 -15.57 0.62
CA TYR A 283 -11.99 -14.31 0.40
C TYR A 283 -11.46 -14.13 -1.02
N GLY A 284 -11.04 -12.89 -1.33
CA GLY A 284 -10.39 -12.54 -2.59
C GLY A 284 -8.94 -12.06 -2.45
N LEU A 285 -8.14 -12.21 -3.51
CA LEU A 285 -6.76 -11.71 -3.59
C LEU A 285 -6.57 -10.83 -4.82
N LYS A 286 -6.00 -9.63 -4.66
CA LYS A 286 -5.54 -8.78 -5.77
C LYS A 286 -4.61 -9.57 -6.70
N ASP A 287 -4.80 -9.46 -8.01
CA ASP A 287 -4.15 -10.31 -9.01
C ASP A 287 -2.66 -10.05 -9.28
N ILE A 288 -1.99 -9.31 -8.39
CA ILE A 288 -0.50 -9.32 -8.28
C ILE A 288 0.03 -10.41 -7.35
N ILE A 289 -0.84 -11.05 -6.56
CA ILE A 289 -0.47 -12.09 -5.58
C ILE A 289 -0.51 -13.45 -6.28
N ALA A 290 0.61 -14.18 -6.29
CA ALA A 290 0.72 -15.48 -6.93
C ALA A 290 -0.04 -16.59 -6.18
N VAL A 291 -0.72 -17.44 -6.95
CA VAL A 291 -1.42 -18.64 -6.47
C VAL A 291 -1.14 -19.77 -7.46
N PRO A 292 -0.58 -20.92 -7.03
CA PRO A 292 -0.18 -21.99 -7.94
C PRO A 292 -1.31 -22.46 -8.85
N HIS A 293 -0.96 -22.71 -10.11
CA HIS A 293 -1.86 -23.12 -11.20
C HIS A 293 -2.98 -22.11 -11.58
N TYR A 294 -3.12 -20.97 -10.90
CA TYR A 294 -4.09 -19.92 -11.25
C TYR A 294 -3.44 -18.71 -11.92
N LYS A 295 -4.23 -18.01 -12.74
CA LYS A 295 -3.76 -16.76 -13.36
C LYS A 295 -3.28 -15.77 -12.31
N THR A 296 -2.21 -15.07 -12.65
CA THR A 296 -1.62 -13.96 -11.89
C THR A 296 -1.09 -12.97 -12.93
N THR A 297 -2.02 -12.20 -13.48
CA THR A 297 -1.88 -11.38 -14.69
C THR A 297 -1.38 -9.97 -14.41
N TRP A 298 -1.32 -9.58 -13.14
CA TRP A 298 -0.95 -8.23 -12.69
C TRP A 298 -1.87 -7.14 -13.26
N GLY A 299 -3.08 -7.50 -13.69
CA GLY A 299 -4.01 -6.60 -14.38
C GLY A 299 -3.57 -6.18 -15.79
N SER A 300 -2.46 -6.72 -16.30
CA SER A 300 -1.74 -6.17 -17.46
C SER A 300 -1.89 -6.96 -18.76
N LYS A 301 -2.06 -6.27 -19.89
CA LYS A 301 -2.28 -6.88 -21.21
C LYS A 301 -1.13 -7.80 -21.65
N THR A 302 0.13 -7.45 -21.38
CA THR A 302 1.29 -8.33 -21.69
C THR A 302 1.24 -9.63 -20.88
N PHE A 303 0.71 -9.59 -19.66
CA PHE A 303 0.72 -10.68 -18.70
C PHE A 303 -0.65 -11.37 -18.52
N LYS A 304 -1.65 -11.04 -19.36
CA LYS A 304 -3.05 -11.51 -19.29
C LYS A 304 -3.25 -13.03 -19.19
N ASP A 305 -2.29 -13.83 -19.64
CA ASP A 305 -2.30 -15.30 -19.62
C ASP A 305 -1.24 -15.91 -18.70
N GLN A 306 -0.54 -15.07 -17.92
CA GLN A 306 0.49 -15.50 -16.97
C GLN A 306 -0.10 -16.34 -15.83
N VAL A 307 0.51 -17.50 -15.61
CA VAL A 307 0.34 -18.36 -14.42
C VAL A 307 1.70 -18.46 -13.74
N LEU A 308 1.75 -18.15 -12.44
CA LEU A 308 2.96 -18.24 -11.64
C LEU A 308 2.81 -19.40 -10.66
N ASP A 309 3.66 -20.43 -10.79
CA ASP A 309 3.60 -21.61 -9.92
C ASP A 309 4.31 -21.37 -8.57
N ILE A 310 3.90 -20.30 -7.91
CA ILE A 310 4.51 -19.75 -6.69
C ILE A 310 3.42 -19.62 -5.62
N GLU A 311 3.65 -20.21 -4.45
CA GLU A 311 2.75 -20.06 -3.30
C GLU A 311 3.13 -18.80 -2.50
N ALA A 312 2.49 -17.66 -2.79
CA ALA A 312 2.81 -16.39 -2.15
C ALA A 312 2.61 -16.43 -0.62
N TRP A 313 3.46 -15.72 0.13
CA TRP A 313 3.51 -15.77 1.61
C TRP A 313 2.14 -15.49 2.26
N VAL A 314 1.46 -14.43 1.81
CA VAL A 314 0.14 -14.05 2.35
C VAL A 314 -0.94 -15.10 2.05
N TYR A 315 -0.95 -15.68 0.84
CA TYR A 315 -1.86 -16.77 0.47
C TYR A 315 -1.57 -18.02 1.32
N LYS A 316 -0.30 -18.37 1.55
CA LYS A 316 0.14 -19.47 2.41
C LYS A 316 -0.34 -19.30 3.86
N ARG A 317 -0.26 -18.09 4.44
CA ARG A 317 -0.78 -17.82 5.80
C ARG A 317 -2.31 -17.94 5.87
N LEU A 318 -3.04 -17.34 4.91
CA LEU A 318 -4.51 -17.43 4.87
C LEU A 318 -5.03 -18.86 4.66
N LYS A 319 -4.42 -19.60 3.73
CA LYS A 319 -4.65 -21.04 3.50
C LYS A 319 -4.38 -21.87 4.77
N SER A 320 -3.34 -21.52 5.54
CA SER A 320 -3.01 -22.20 6.81
C SER A 320 -3.98 -21.87 7.96
N ALA A 321 -4.66 -20.72 7.90
CA ALA A 321 -5.77 -20.37 8.80
C ALA A 321 -7.12 -21.01 8.38
N GLY A 322 -7.15 -21.73 7.26
CA GLY A 322 -8.35 -22.39 6.74
C GLY A 322 -9.24 -21.52 5.85
N ALA A 323 -8.78 -20.33 5.45
CA ALA A 323 -9.55 -19.44 4.58
C ALA A 323 -9.67 -19.99 3.15
N VAL A 324 -10.79 -19.68 2.48
CA VAL A 324 -11.18 -20.23 1.18
C VAL A 324 -11.07 -19.18 0.07
N LEU A 325 -10.13 -19.35 -0.86
CA LEU A 325 -9.97 -18.41 -1.96
C LEU A 325 -11.08 -18.63 -3.00
N VAL A 326 -11.93 -17.62 -3.23
CA VAL A 326 -13.02 -17.66 -4.23
C VAL A 326 -12.71 -16.88 -5.51
N ALA A 327 -11.82 -15.88 -5.47
CA ALA A 327 -11.46 -15.09 -6.64
C ALA A 327 -10.07 -14.45 -6.59
N LYS A 328 -9.40 -14.39 -7.74
CA LYS A 328 -8.39 -13.37 -8.05
C LYS A 328 -9.11 -12.09 -8.50
N LEU A 329 -8.89 -10.99 -7.80
CA LEU A 329 -9.60 -9.71 -7.98
C LEU A 329 -8.76 -8.71 -8.77
N VAL A 330 -9.43 -7.84 -9.54
CA VAL A 330 -8.82 -6.86 -10.43
C VAL A 330 -7.80 -5.99 -9.70
N SER A 331 -6.63 -5.88 -10.32
CA SER A 331 -5.63 -4.86 -10.04
C SER A 331 -5.65 -3.86 -11.21
N GLY A 332 -5.41 -2.57 -10.92
CA GLY A 332 -4.87 -1.69 -11.94
C GLY A 332 -3.58 -2.28 -12.53
N SER A 333 -3.31 -2.00 -13.80
CA SER A 333 -2.26 -2.65 -14.60
C SER A 333 -0.89 -2.42 -13.97
N LEU A 334 -0.12 -3.49 -13.77
CA LEU A 334 1.15 -3.49 -13.03
C LEU A 334 1.03 -2.79 -11.67
N ALA A 335 -0.13 -2.91 -11.03
CA ALA A 335 -0.55 -2.26 -9.79
C ALA A 335 -0.49 -0.71 -9.80
N TYR A 336 -0.77 -0.09 -10.95
CA TYR A 336 -0.84 1.37 -11.11
C TYR A 336 -2.23 1.84 -11.57
N ASP A 337 -2.70 2.96 -10.99
CA ASP A 337 -4.04 3.55 -11.19
C ASP A 337 -5.18 2.51 -11.21
N ASP A 338 -6.28 2.73 -11.93
CA ASP A 338 -7.46 1.83 -11.99
C ASP A 338 -7.74 1.19 -13.36
N ILE A 339 -6.92 1.48 -14.38
CA ILE A 339 -7.02 0.88 -15.73
C ILE A 339 -6.42 -0.53 -15.72
N TRP A 340 -7.10 -1.51 -16.32
CA TRP A 340 -6.59 -2.86 -16.53
C TRP A 340 -6.98 -3.39 -17.91
N PHE A 341 -6.36 -4.47 -18.39
CA PHE A 341 -6.58 -4.97 -19.76
C PHE A 341 -8.05 -5.27 -20.13
N GLY A 342 -8.93 -5.46 -19.13
CA GLY A 342 -10.35 -5.74 -19.32
C GLY A 342 -11.28 -4.53 -19.24
N GLY A 343 -10.82 -3.37 -18.73
CA GLY A 343 -11.69 -2.20 -18.51
C GLY A 343 -11.27 -1.37 -17.30
N ARG A 344 -12.26 -1.02 -16.46
CA ARG A 344 -12.10 -0.28 -15.19
C ARG A 344 -13.19 -0.68 -14.21
N THR A 345 -12.80 -1.15 -13.03
CA THR A 345 -13.75 -1.58 -11.98
C THR A 345 -14.68 -0.43 -11.55
N ARG A 346 -15.99 -0.68 -11.55
CA ARG A 346 -17.01 0.32 -11.15
C ARG A 346 -17.13 0.41 -9.63
N ASN A 347 -17.49 1.60 -9.13
CA ASN A 347 -17.74 1.83 -7.70
C ASN A 347 -19.14 1.28 -7.30
N PRO A 348 -19.24 0.37 -6.33
CA PRO A 348 -20.54 -0.11 -5.82
C PRO A 348 -21.50 0.99 -5.35
N TRP A 349 -20.99 2.11 -4.82
CA TRP A 349 -21.83 3.22 -4.36
C TRP A 349 -22.39 4.09 -5.49
N ASN A 350 -21.76 4.06 -6.67
CA ASN A 350 -22.20 4.78 -7.86
C ASN A 350 -21.54 4.18 -9.11
N ILE A 351 -22.26 3.31 -9.83
CA ILE A 351 -21.70 2.59 -10.99
C ILE A 351 -21.35 3.49 -12.19
N ALA A 352 -21.74 4.77 -12.21
CA ALA A 352 -21.23 5.71 -13.21
C ALA A 352 -19.81 6.21 -12.91
N GLU A 353 -19.22 5.78 -11.79
CA GLU A 353 -17.87 6.09 -11.36
C GLU A 353 -17.03 4.83 -11.19
N PHE A 354 -15.71 4.97 -11.28
CA PHE A 354 -14.76 3.89 -11.04
C PHE A 354 -14.31 3.83 -9.57
N SER A 355 -13.85 2.65 -9.15
CA SER A 355 -13.41 2.37 -7.78
C SER A 355 -12.14 3.11 -7.36
N THR A 356 -11.43 3.78 -8.29
CA THR A 356 -9.99 4.07 -8.20
C THR A 356 -9.17 2.79 -7.93
N GLY A 357 -7.85 2.92 -7.75
CA GLY A 357 -6.96 1.77 -7.72
C GLY A 357 -5.62 2.04 -7.04
N SER A 358 -4.67 1.10 -7.10
CA SER A 358 -4.73 -0.12 -7.92
C SER A 358 -5.37 -1.34 -7.27
N SER A 359 -5.73 -1.31 -5.98
CA SER A 359 -6.53 -2.40 -5.37
C SER A 359 -8.03 -2.27 -5.66
N ALA A 360 -8.36 -2.04 -6.94
CA ALA A 360 -9.70 -1.75 -7.46
C ALA A 360 -10.72 -2.87 -7.14
N GLY A 361 -10.46 -4.08 -7.64
CA GLY A 361 -11.28 -5.26 -7.40
C GLY A 361 -11.46 -5.63 -5.91
N PRO A 362 -10.38 -5.65 -5.09
CA PRO A 362 -10.46 -5.83 -3.64
C PRO A 362 -11.45 -4.90 -2.93
N ALA A 363 -11.40 -3.59 -3.23
CA ALA A 363 -12.25 -2.61 -2.58
C ALA A 363 -13.71 -2.72 -3.02
N ALA A 364 -13.96 -2.82 -4.33
CA ALA A 364 -15.30 -2.97 -4.87
C ALA A 364 -15.97 -4.28 -4.42
N SER A 365 -15.23 -5.39 -4.43
CA SER A 365 -15.77 -6.71 -4.03
C SER A 365 -16.12 -6.78 -2.55
N THR A 366 -15.30 -6.18 -1.68
CA THR A 366 -15.58 -6.12 -0.24
C THR A 366 -16.75 -5.18 0.06
N SER A 367 -16.82 -4.04 -0.62
CA SER A 367 -17.90 -3.04 -0.47
C SER A 367 -19.26 -3.64 -0.85
N ALA A 368 -19.35 -4.30 -2.00
CA ALA A 368 -20.57 -4.95 -2.49
C ALA A 368 -20.93 -6.27 -1.77
N GLY A 369 -20.16 -6.69 -0.76
CA GLY A 369 -20.37 -7.96 -0.06
C GLY A 369 -20.21 -9.18 -0.98
N LEU A 370 -19.33 -9.10 -1.98
CA LEU A 370 -18.99 -10.24 -2.85
C LEU A 370 -17.92 -11.14 -2.21
N VAL A 371 -17.16 -10.59 -1.26
CA VAL A 371 -16.32 -11.31 -0.30
C VAL A 371 -16.40 -10.62 1.07
N PRO A 372 -16.30 -11.34 2.21
CA PRO A 372 -16.18 -10.74 3.54
C PRO A 372 -14.95 -9.83 3.68
N PHE A 373 -13.83 -10.25 3.07
CA PHE A 373 -12.59 -9.49 3.00
C PHE A 373 -11.80 -9.82 1.72
N ALA A 374 -10.87 -8.94 1.38
CA ALA A 374 -9.86 -9.18 0.36
C ALA A 374 -8.47 -8.70 0.82
N ILE A 375 -7.39 -9.20 0.20
CA ILE A 375 -6.05 -8.60 0.34
C ILE A 375 -5.72 -7.79 -0.91
N GLY A 376 -5.26 -6.56 -0.69
CA GLY A 376 -4.66 -5.71 -1.72
C GLY A 376 -3.25 -5.25 -1.36
N SER A 377 -2.75 -4.26 -2.08
CA SER A 377 -1.39 -3.73 -1.90
C SER A 377 -1.29 -2.22 -2.09
N GLU A 378 -0.32 -1.61 -1.42
CA GLU A 378 0.03 -0.20 -1.60
C GLU A 378 1.54 0.05 -1.69
N THR A 379 1.95 0.67 -2.80
CA THR A 379 3.21 1.41 -2.95
C THR A 379 3.01 2.87 -2.53
N ALA A 380 2.02 3.52 -3.17
CA ALA A 380 1.45 4.82 -2.84
C ALA A 380 -0.05 4.80 -3.17
N GLY A 381 -0.90 5.14 -2.20
CA GLY A 381 -2.35 5.32 -2.35
C GLY A 381 -3.20 4.09 -2.71
N SER A 382 -2.61 3.01 -3.22
CA SER A 382 -3.31 1.87 -3.81
C SER A 382 -4.06 0.96 -2.82
N ILE A 383 -3.99 1.23 -1.52
CA ILE A 383 -4.96 0.81 -0.51
C ILE A 383 -5.90 1.98 -0.18
N THR A 384 -5.37 3.16 0.16
CA THR A 384 -6.19 4.24 0.75
C THR A 384 -7.22 4.86 -0.18
N TYR A 385 -6.89 5.15 -1.45
CA TYR A 385 -7.84 5.70 -2.42
C TYR A 385 -9.00 4.73 -2.74
N PRO A 386 -8.77 3.47 -3.13
CA PRO A 386 -9.88 2.56 -3.41
C PRO A 386 -10.68 2.22 -2.15
N ALA A 387 -10.07 2.18 -0.96
CA ALA A 387 -10.80 2.03 0.29
C ALA A 387 -11.74 3.22 0.56
N ALA A 388 -11.23 4.44 0.42
CA ALA A 388 -12.01 5.67 0.57
C ALA A 388 -13.16 5.73 -0.45
N ARG A 389 -12.86 5.47 -1.73
CA ARG A 389 -13.81 5.55 -2.86
C ARG A 389 -14.93 4.51 -2.78
N CYS A 390 -14.62 3.30 -2.31
CA CYS A 390 -15.60 2.21 -2.17
C CYS A 390 -16.25 2.17 -0.77
N GLY A 391 -15.87 3.07 0.16
CA GLY A 391 -16.49 3.16 1.48
C GLY A 391 -16.24 1.93 2.36
N VAL A 392 -15.03 1.39 2.34
CA VAL A 392 -14.65 0.18 3.09
C VAL A 392 -13.54 0.47 4.10
N THR A 393 -13.50 -0.31 5.16
CA THR A 393 -12.47 -0.19 6.20
C THR A 393 -11.23 -0.95 5.75
N SER A 394 -10.06 -0.31 5.77
CA SER A 394 -8.84 -0.96 5.31
C SER A 394 -7.61 -0.49 6.07
N LEU A 395 -6.72 -1.42 6.40
CA LEU A 395 -5.42 -1.13 6.99
C LEU A 395 -4.33 -1.22 5.92
N ARG A 396 -3.61 -0.11 5.73
CA ARG A 396 -2.25 -0.12 5.18
C ARG A 396 -1.31 -0.21 6.38
N PRO A 397 -0.67 -1.37 6.66
CA PRO A 397 0.09 -1.57 7.89
C PRO A 397 1.46 -0.89 7.85
N THR A 398 2.17 -0.94 8.98
CA THR A 398 3.61 -0.62 9.04
C THR A 398 4.37 -1.37 7.94
N PHE A 399 5.32 -0.68 7.29
CA PHE A 399 6.18 -1.32 6.29
C PHE A 399 6.96 -2.50 6.90
N GLY A 400 6.93 -3.66 6.24
CA GLY A 400 7.57 -4.89 6.72
C GLY A 400 6.72 -5.76 7.65
N THR A 401 5.52 -5.34 8.08
CA THR A 401 4.61 -6.16 8.92
C THR A 401 4.19 -7.46 8.24
N VAL A 402 3.98 -7.43 6.92
CA VAL A 402 3.49 -8.56 6.11
C VAL A 402 4.51 -8.83 5.01
N GLY A 403 5.01 -10.06 4.94
CA GLY A 403 5.95 -10.49 3.90
C GLY A 403 5.32 -10.62 2.51
N ARG A 404 6.11 -10.32 1.48
CA ARG A 404 5.66 -10.06 0.12
C ARG A 404 6.15 -11.09 -0.91
N SER A 405 6.79 -12.17 -0.48
CA SER A 405 7.29 -13.20 -1.40
C SER A 405 6.17 -13.81 -2.24
N GLY A 406 6.37 -13.88 -3.55
CA GLY A 406 5.35 -14.28 -4.53
C GLY A 406 4.34 -13.19 -4.89
N VAL A 407 4.65 -11.91 -4.64
CA VAL A 407 3.86 -10.76 -5.11
C VAL A 407 4.71 -9.91 -6.05
N MET A 408 4.10 -9.38 -7.12
CA MET A 408 4.76 -8.39 -7.99
C MET A 408 5.06 -7.11 -7.22
N SER A 409 6.30 -6.61 -7.33
CA SER A 409 6.73 -5.35 -6.72
C SER A 409 6.72 -4.20 -7.73
N ILE A 410 6.36 -3.01 -7.25
CA ILE A 410 6.60 -1.71 -7.89
C ILE A 410 7.85 -1.07 -7.29
N SER A 411 7.97 -1.13 -5.96
CA SER A 411 9.15 -0.65 -5.23
C SER A 411 9.31 -1.44 -3.94
N GLU A 412 10.39 -2.24 -3.86
CA GLU A 412 10.70 -3.08 -2.70
C GLU A 412 10.79 -2.27 -1.39
N SER A 413 11.15 -0.97 -1.50
CA SER A 413 11.27 -0.05 -0.37
C SER A 413 9.97 0.64 0.03
N LEU A 414 8.89 0.48 -0.74
CA LEU A 414 7.59 1.12 -0.50
C LEU A 414 6.44 0.12 -0.35
N ASP A 415 6.47 -1.02 -1.05
CA ASP A 415 5.32 -1.94 -1.16
C ASP A 415 4.89 -2.56 0.16
N LYS A 416 3.57 -2.53 0.41
CA LYS A 416 2.87 -3.09 1.57
C LYS A 416 1.69 -3.96 1.11
N LEU A 417 1.36 -4.99 1.88
CA LEU A 417 0.12 -5.76 1.73
C LEU A 417 -0.84 -5.40 2.87
N GLY A 418 -2.14 -5.33 2.60
CA GLY A 418 -3.14 -4.95 3.61
C GLY A 418 -4.54 -5.48 3.33
N PRO A 419 -5.36 -5.69 4.38
CA PRO A 419 -6.73 -6.17 4.25
C PRO A 419 -7.70 -5.05 3.87
N PHE A 420 -8.64 -5.37 2.98
CA PHE A 420 -9.89 -4.67 2.76
C PHE A 420 -10.99 -5.45 3.47
N CYS A 421 -11.70 -4.80 4.39
CA CYS A 421 -12.79 -5.38 5.17
C CYS A 421 -13.96 -4.38 5.25
N ARG A 422 -15.06 -4.78 5.90
CA ARG A 422 -16.11 -3.83 6.28
C ARG A 422 -15.99 -3.27 7.69
N SER A 423 -15.22 -3.88 8.59
CA SER A 423 -14.91 -3.32 9.91
C SER A 423 -13.42 -3.27 10.25
N ALA A 424 -13.06 -2.45 11.23
CA ALA A 424 -11.71 -2.39 11.80
C ALA A 424 -11.39 -3.62 12.67
N VAL A 425 -12.42 -4.26 13.26
CA VAL A 425 -12.32 -5.56 13.94
C VAL A 425 -11.83 -6.64 12.98
N ASP A 426 -12.42 -6.71 11.78
CA ASP A 426 -11.96 -7.63 10.74
C ASP A 426 -10.53 -7.29 10.30
N CYS A 427 -10.17 -6.01 10.16
CA CYS A 427 -8.79 -5.60 9.86
C CYS A 427 -7.80 -6.08 10.93
N ALA A 428 -8.16 -6.06 12.21
CA ALA A 428 -7.34 -6.56 13.32
C ALA A 428 -7.15 -8.09 13.28
N VAL A 429 -8.22 -8.85 13.02
CA VAL A 429 -8.17 -10.32 12.83
C VAL A 429 -7.30 -10.70 11.63
N LEU A 430 -7.44 -9.95 10.53
CA LEU A 430 -6.71 -10.22 9.30
C LEU A 430 -5.23 -9.86 9.41
N ILE A 431 -4.88 -8.69 9.97
CA ILE A 431 -3.46 -8.33 10.13
C ILE A 431 -2.74 -9.27 11.09
N ASP A 432 -3.38 -9.72 12.18
CA ASP A 432 -2.78 -10.73 13.05
C ASP A 432 -2.52 -12.02 12.28
N THR A 433 -3.47 -12.46 11.46
CA THR A 433 -3.31 -13.68 10.65
C THR A 433 -2.11 -13.59 9.71
N ILE A 434 -1.96 -12.47 8.98
CA ILE A 434 -0.97 -12.35 7.89
C ILE A 434 0.37 -11.72 8.28
N ARG A 435 0.48 -11.03 9.43
CA ARG A 435 1.75 -10.44 9.90
C ARG A 435 2.82 -11.49 10.23
N GLY A 436 4.09 -11.07 10.23
CA GLY A 436 5.23 -11.86 10.69
C GLY A 436 6.30 -12.03 9.62
N LYS A 437 7.54 -12.34 10.06
CA LYS A 437 8.71 -12.47 9.20
C LYS A 437 8.50 -13.54 8.12
N ASP A 438 8.71 -13.14 6.88
CA ASP A 438 8.85 -13.98 5.71
C ASP A 438 10.35 -14.23 5.49
N PRO A 439 10.81 -15.49 5.38
CA PRO A 439 12.23 -15.80 5.24
C PRO A 439 12.82 -15.27 3.93
N ASP A 440 12.01 -15.14 2.88
CA ASP A 440 12.45 -14.80 1.53
C ASP A 440 12.29 -13.29 1.21
N ASP A 441 11.55 -12.53 2.03
CA ASP A 441 11.43 -11.06 1.95
C ASP A 441 12.35 -10.38 2.98
N LEU A 442 13.44 -9.77 2.49
CA LEU A 442 14.45 -9.10 3.33
C LEU A 442 13.89 -7.95 4.19
N SER A 443 12.87 -7.22 3.71
CA SER A 443 12.30 -6.07 4.42
C SER A 443 11.21 -6.45 5.43
N SER A 444 10.68 -7.68 5.36
CA SER A 444 9.71 -8.17 6.33
C SER A 444 10.33 -8.35 7.73
N ARG A 445 9.54 -8.20 8.79
CA ARG A 445 9.98 -8.26 10.19
C ARG A 445 8.95 -8.97 11.08
N HIS A 446 9.38 -9.47 12.24
CA HIS A 446 8.46 -9.74 13.33
C HIS A 446 8.09 -8.40 13.99
N VAL A 447 6.94 -7.85 13.61
CA VAL A 447 6.40 -6.63 14.22
C VAL A 447 5.51 -7.03 15.40
N GLU A 448 5.99 -6.75 16.62
CA GLU A 448 5.15 -6.83 17.82
C GLU A 448 4.05 -5.78 17.74
N PHE A 449 2.84 -6.20 18.11
CA PHE A 449 1.70 -5.33 18.34
C PHE A 449 1.16 -5.65 19.73
N GLU A 450 0.79 -4.60 20.47
CA GLU A 450 -0.09 -4.77 21.62
C GLU A 450 -1.50 -5.16 21.10
N ASP A 451 -2.33 -5.74 21.95
CA ASP A 451 -3.62 -6.27 21.52
C ASP A 451 -4.64 -5.13 21.30
N PRO A 452 -5.14 -4.90 20.06
CA PRO A 452 -6.01 -3.76 19.75
C PRO A 452 -7.39 -3.85 20.41
N PHE A 453 -7.81 -5.04 20.88
CA PHE A 453 -9.06 -5.21 21.64
C PHE A 453 -8.92 -4.79 23.11
N HIS A 454 -7.69 -4.53 23.56
CA HIS A 454 -7.33 -4.28 24.96
C HIS A 454 -6.57 -2.95 25.18
N VAL A 455 -6.56 -2.06 24.18
CA VAL A 455 -5.95 -0.72 24.29
C VAL A 455 -6.83 0.19 25.16
N ASP A 456 -6.21 0.79 26.18
CA ASP A 456 -6.86 1.76 27.05
C ASP A 456 -6.92 3.14 26.37
N LEU A 457 -8.12 3.51 25.92
CA LEU A 457 -8.38 4.74 25.17
C LEU A 457 -8.16 6.02 25.98
N GLU A 458 -8.40 6.00 27.30
CA GLU A 458 -8.24 7.16 28.18
C GLU A 458 -6.77 7.57 28.34
N LYS A 459 -5.84 6.64 28.07
CA LYS A 459 -4.39 6.91 28.10
C LYS A 459 -3.85 7.56 26.82
N LEU A 460 -4.59 7.53 25.71
CA LEU A 460 -4.12 7.99 24.41
C LEU A 460 -4.27 9.52 24.25
N THR A 461 -3.19 10.19 23.84
CA THR A 461 -3.25 11.56 23.29
C THR A 461 -3.20 11.47 21.78
N VAL A 462 -4.29 11.84 21.10
CA VAL A 462 -4.45 11.71 19.65
C VAL A 462 -4.47 13.09 18.98
N GLY A 463 -3.65 13.25 17.94
CA GLY A 463 -3.64 14.47 17.13
C GLY A 463 -4.81 14.52 16.15
N TYR A 464 -5.24 15.72 15.76
CA TYR A 464 -6.06 15.91 14.56
C TYR A 464 -5.50 17.03 13.69
N LEU A 465 -5.47 16.79 12.37
CA LEU A 465 -5.08 17.77 11.36
C LEU A 465 -6.30 18.63 10.96
N GLU A 466 -6.07 19.74 10.26
CA GLU A 466 -7.15 20.57 9.67
C GLU A 466 -7.99 19.80 8.62
N SER A 467 -7.47 18.68 8.09
CA SER A 467 -8.15 17.76 7.17
C SER A 467 -8.79 16.54 7.85
N ALA A 468 -8.97 16.58 9.17
CA ALA A 468 -9.67 15.53 9.93
C ALA A 468 -11.19 15.70 9.85
N GLU A 469 -11.92 14.58 9.77
CA GLU A 469 -13.38 14.57 9.87
C GLU A 469 -13.79 14.84 11.32
N ILE A 470 -14.42 16.00 11.58
CA ILE A 470 -14.66 16.49 12.95
C ILE A 470 -15.54 15.56 13.77
N GLU A 471 -16.47 14.83 13.14
CA GLU A 471 -17.29 13.81 13.80
C GLU A 471 -16.42 12.75 14.51
N VAL A 472 -15.31 12.34 13.89
CA VAL A 472 -14.41 11.32 14.46
C VAL A 472 -13.63 11.87 15.65
N VAL A 473 -13.28 13.16 15.61
CA VAL A 473 -12.65 13.89 16.72
C VAL A 473 -13.63 13.98 17.91
N ASP A 474 -14.87 14.41 17.66
CA ASP A 474 -15.90 14.57 18.69
C ASP A 474 -16.32 13.23 19.31
N VAL A 475 -16.52 12.19 18.48
CA VAL A 475 -16.87 10.84 18.94
C VAL A 475 -15.74 10.25 19.80
N LEU A 476 -14.49 10.26 19.34
CA LEU A 476 -13.38 9.71 20.13
C LEU A 476 -13.11 10.51 21.41
N SER A 477 -13.30 11.84 21.37
CA SER A 477 -13.26 12.69 22.58
C SER A 477 -14.36 12.31 23.58
N SER A 478 -15.57 11.98 23.11
CA SER A 478 -16.66 11.49 23.98
C SER A 478 -16.37 10.12 24.61
N MET A 479 -15.48 9.33 23.99
CA MET A 479 -14.98 8.04 24.49
C MET A 479 -13.73 8.17 25.38
N GLY A 480 -13.39 9.39 25.83
CA GLY A 480 -12.29 9.64 26.77
C GLY A 480 -10.89 9.80 26.13
N VAL A 481 -10.77 9.66 24.80
CA VAL A 481 -9.50 9.89 24.10
C VAL A 481 -9.13 11.38 24.17
N LYS A 482 -7.88 11.71 24.50
CA LYS A 482 -7.42 13.09 24.60
C LYS A 482 -7.05 13.66 23.23
N LEU A 483 -8.03 14.24 22.53
CA LEU A 483 -7.84 14.87 21.22
C LEU A 483 -7.13 16.23 21.34
N VAL A 484 -6.16 16.51 20.47
CA VAL A 484 -5.43 17.80 20.38
C VAL A 484 -5.17 18.23 18.94
N PRO A 485 -5.19 19.53 18.60
CA PRO A 485 -4.73 20.02 17.31
C PRO A 485 -3.27 19.60 17.07
N PHE A 486 -2.97 19.07 15.89
CA PHE A 486 -1.67 18.51 15.56
C PHE A 486 -1.14 19.00 14.21
N LYS A 487 0.19 19.01 14.09
CA LYS A 487 0.89 19.33 12.85
C LYS A 487 2.18 18.52 12.77
N LEU A 488 2.35 17.78 11.67
CA LEU A 488 3.65 17.22 11.30
C LEU A 488 4.54 18.34 10.74
N ASN A 489 5.76 18.45 11.26
CA ASN A 489 6.75 19.43 10.83
C ASN A 489 7.99 18.71 10.29
N TYR A 490 8.35 18.99 9.05
CA TYR A 490 9.53 18.48 8.36
C TYR A 490 10.00 19.54 7.36
N SER A 491 11.23 19.41 6.86
CA SER A 491 11.90 20.42 6.02
C SER A 491 12.10 20.00 4.55
N VAL A 492 11.55 18.85 4.16
CA VAL A 492 11.53 18.40 2.75
C VAL A 492 10.44 19.16 2.00
N GLU A 493 10.83 19.92 0.97
CA GLU A 493 9.96 20.86 0.24
C GLU A 493 8.90 20.19 -0.66
N SER A 494 9.12 18.93 -1.04
CA SER A 494 8.11 18.07 -1.68
C SER A 494 8.40 16.60 -1.36
N VAL A 495 7.45 15.94 -0.71
CA VAL A 495 7.51 14.51 -0.39
C VAL A 495 7.06 13.68 -1.59
N GLN A 496 6.11 14.17 -2.41
CA GLN A 496 5.79 13.61 -3.71
C GLN A 496 7.02 13.42 -4.61
N SER A 497 7.83 14.46 -4.87
CA SER A 497 8.99 14.34 -5.77
C SER A 497 10.03 13.31 -5.28
N LEU A 498 10.13 13.12 -3.97
CA LEU A 498 10.97 12.09 -3.35
C LEU A 498 10.38 10.68 -3.53
N LEU A 499 9.05 10.53 -3.48
CA LEU A 499 8.37 9.27 -3.75
C LEU A 499 8.57 8.86 -5.20
N ASN A 500 8.30 9.76 -6.16
CA ASN A 500 8.46 9.49 -7.59
C ASN A 500 9.90 9.06 -7.93
N ILE A 501 10.95 9.77 -7.50
CA ILE A 501 12.34 9.33 -7.78
C ILE A 501 12.64 7.94 -7.21
N THR A 502 12.05 7.57 -6.08
CA THR A 502 12.22 6.23 -5.51
C THR A 502 11.46 5.19 -6.34
N MET A 503 10.18 5.44 -6.58
CA MET A 503 9.24 4.52 -7.21
C MET A 503 9.55 4.31 -8.69
N ASP A 504 9.68 5.39 -9.48
CA ASP A 504 9.93 5.33 -10.93
C ASP A 504 11.20 4.53 -11.28
N VAL A 505 12.24 4.64 -10.45
CA VAL A 505 13.53 3.96 -10.63
C VAL A 505 13.47 2.48 -10.22
N ASP A 506 12.81 2.17 -9.10
CA ASP A 506 12.60 0.77 -8.69
C ASP A 506 11.72 0.04 -9.72
N MET A 507 10.66 0.69 -10.22
CA MET A 507 9.81 0.19 -11.32
C MET A 507 10.64 -0.11 -12.58
N LEU A 508 11.49 0.83 -12.99
CA LEU A 508 12.36 0.62 -14.15
C LEU A 508 13.36 -0.50 -13.92
N ALA A 509 13.91 -0.66 -12.71
CA ALA A 509 14.82 -1.75 -12.41
C ALA A 509 14.15 -3.13 -12.53
N HIS A 510 12.90 -3.27 -12.05
CA HIS A 510 12.13 -4.50 -12.21
C HIS A 510 11.71 -4.78 -13.67
N PHE A 511 11.38 -3.75 -14.44
CA PHE A 511 10.80 -3.88 -15.79
C PHE A 511 11.72 -3.46 -16.96
N ASP A 512 13.02 -3.22 -16.73
CA ASP A 512 14.01 -2.83 -17.75
C ASP A 512 13.97 -3.77 -18.98
N LYS A 513 13.98 -5.09 -18.75
CA LYS A 513 13.90 -6.08 -19.84
C LYS A 513 12.59 -5.99 -20.62
N TRP A 514 11.47 -5.68 -19.96
CA TRP A 514 10.15 -5.56 -20.59
C TRP A 514 10.08 -4.30 -21.46
N GLN A 515 10.58 -3.16 -20.97
CA GLN A 515 10.74 -1.93 -21.76
C GLN A 515 11.73 -2.12 -22.93
N ARG A 516 12.87 -2.79 -22.71
CA ARG A 516 13.89 -3.07 -23.75
C ARG A 516 13.39 -3.91 -24.90
N LEU A 517 12.37 -4.74 -24.67
CA LEU A 517 11.71 -5.55 -25.70
C LEU A 517 10.57 -4.79 -26.42
N GLY A 518 10.32 -3.53 -26.07
CA GLY A 518 9.25 -2.71 -26.65
C GLY A 518 7.85 -3.05 -26.16
N HIS A 519 7.72 -3.87 -25.10
CA HIS A 519 6.41 -4.22 -24.55
C HIS A 519 5.73 -3.03 -23.85
N ASP A 520 6.45 -1.93 -23.59
CA ASP A 520 5.85 -0.66 -23.14
C ASP A 520 4.90 -0.06 -24.19
N ASP A 521 5.11 -0.32 -25.48
CA ASP A 521 4.18 0.08 -26.56
C ASP A 521 2.90 -0.79 -26.63
N GLU A 522 2.83 -1.89 -25.89
CA GLU A 522 1.63 -2.73 -25.80
C GLU A 522 0.77 -2.48 -24.56
N TYR A 523 1.29 -1.73 -23.57
CA TYR A 523 0.63 -1.40 -22.31
C TYR A 523 -0.64 -0.55 -22.52
N GLU A 524 -1.70 -0.87 -21.79
CA GLU A 524 -3.05 -0.33 -22.02
C GLU A 524 -3.24 1.16 -21.65
N ALA A 525 -2.39 1.74 -20.81
CA ALA A 525 -2.43 3.17 -20.44
C ALA A 525 -1.12 3.87 -20.83
N GLN A 526 -0.99 4.24 -22.11
CA GLN A 526 0.24 4.77 -22.72
C GLN A 526 0.77 6.08 -22.10
N ASP A 527 -0.07 6.80 -21.37
CA ASP A 527 0.22 8.06 -20.66
C ASP A 527 0.73 7.86 -19.21
N GLN A 528 0.82 6.61 -18.74
CA GLN A 528 1.32 6.25 -17.40
C GLN A 528 2.73 5.64 -17.49
N TRP A 529 2.89 4.36 -17.11
CA TRP A 529 4.14 3.61 -17.04
C TRP A 529 5.10 3.84 -18.21
N PRO A 530 4.67 3.82 -19.49
CA PRO A 530 5.62 3.99 -20.59
C PRO A 530 6.36 5.34 -20.53
N VAL A 531 5.68 6.43 -20.15
CA VAL A 531 6.29 7.76 -19.96
C VAL A 531 7.19 7.78 -18.72
N GLU A 532 6.70 7.22 -17.62
CA GLU A 532 7.37 7.25 -16.31
C GLU A 532 8.67 6.43 -16.32
N LEU A 533 8.65 5.21 -16.87
CA LEU A 533 9.86 4.39 -17.04
C LEU A 533 10.85 5.02 -18.03
N ARG A 534 10.39 5.76 -19.04
CA ARG A 534 11.27 6.50 -19.96
C ARG A 534 11.94 7.68 -19.25
N ARG A 535 11.21 8.43 -18.42
CA ARG A 535 11.76 9.48 -17.54
C ARG A 535 12.76 8.91 -16.50
N ALA A 536 12.45 7.76 -15.91
CA ALA A 536 13.29 7.08 -14.91
C ALA A 536 14.69 6.73 -15.45
N ARG A 537 14.79 6.42 -16.75
CA ARG A 537 16.05 6.14 -17.47
C ARG A 537 17.08 7.26 -17.34
N LEU A 538 16.63 8.48 -17.06
CA LEU A 538 17.45 9.69 -16.94
C LEU A 538 17.74 10.10 -15.49
N VAL A 539 17.49 9.22 -14.51
CA VAL A 539 17.90 9.41 -13.11
C VAL A 539 19.29 8.82 -12.89
N PRO A 540 20.34 9.64 -12.64
CA PRO A 540 21.65 9.11 -12.31
C PRO A 540 21.61 8.41 -10.94
N ALA A 541 22.38 7.33 -10.78
CA ALA A 541 22.52 6.65 -9.50
C ALA A 541 22.95 7.59 -8.35
N VAL A 542 23.70 8.65 -8.66
CA VAL A 542 24.07 9.70 -7.70
C VAL A 542 22.83 10.40 -7.13
N ASP A 543 21.84 10.73 -7.96
CA ASP A 543 20.64 11.46 -7.53
C ASP A 543 19.62 10.55 -6.84
N TYR A 544 19.51 9.29 -7.25
CA TYR A 544 18.75 8.29 -6.49
C TYR A 544 19.35 8.11 -5.07
N ILE A 545 20.68 8.08 -4.94
CA ILE A 545 21.34 8.06 -3.62
C ILE A 545 21.05 9.35 -2.83
N GLN A 546 21.05 10.54 -3.45
CA GLN A 546 20.62 11.77 -2.74
C GLN A 546 19.14 11.70 -2.32
N ALA A 547 18.26 11.13 -3.14
CA ALA A 547 16.85 10.92 -2.77
C ALA A 547 16.74 10.02 -1.52
N GLN A 548 17.41 8.85 -1.48
CA GLN A 548 17.36 7.98 -0.30
C GLN A 548 17.99 8.62 0.96
N ARG A 549 18.94 9.55 0.80
CA ARG A 549 19.45 10.39 1.89
C ARG A 549 18.41 11.43 2.37
N THR A 550 17.69 12.09 1.45
CA THR A 550 16.55 12.97 1.80
C THR A 550 15.44 12.20 2.51
N ARG A 551 15.18 10.95 2.10
CA ARG A 551 14.25 10.03 2.80
C ARG A 551 14.69 9.76 4.23
N GLY A 552 15.98 9.47 4.47
CA GLY A 552 16.53 9.34 5.82
C GLY A 552 16.32 10.60 6.69
N LYS A 553 16.49 11.79 6.10
CA LYS A 553 16.20 13.09 6.74
C LYS A 553 14.70 13.27 7.05
N LEU A 554 13.81 12.91 6.13
CA LEU A 554 12.35 12.94 6.33
C LEU A 554 11.90 12.02 7.47
N ILE A 555 12.37 10.77 7.49
CA ILE A 555 12.04 9.79 8.54
C ILE A 555 12.43 10.32 9.92
N ARG A 556 13.65 10.89 10.04
CA ARG A 556 14.12 11.51 11.29
C ARG A 556 13.20 12.63 11.76
N GLU A 557 12.86 13.56 10.86
CA GLU A 557 12.07 14.75 11.18
C GLU A 557 10.60 14.42 11.50
N VAL A 558 9.98 13.48 10.76
CA VAL A 558 8.61 13.00 11.04
C VAL A 558 8.56 12.29 12.40
N ARG A 559 9.53 11.43 12.72
CA ARG A 559 9.67 10.81 14.04
C ARG A 559 9.87 11.85 15.15
N GLU A 560 10.70 12.86 14.92
CA GLU A 560 10.94 13.93 15.89
C GLU A 560 9.73 14.83 16.09
N SER A 561 8.91 15.04 15.05
CA SER A 561 7.64 15.78 15.13
C SER A 561 6.47 14.97 15.70
N PHE A 562 6.59 13.65 15.85
CA PHE A 562 5.53 12.80 16.40
C PHE A 562 5.47 12.95 17.94
N LYS A 563 4.46 13.69 18.44
CA LYS A 563 4.27 14.02 19.86
C LYS A 563 2.94 13.51 20.45
N VAL A 564 2.29 12.61 19.73
CA VAL A 564 0.97 12.03 19.97
C VAL A 564 1.03 10.52 19.70
N ASP A 565 0.11 9.74 20.24
CA ASP A 565 0.11 8.27 20.08
C ASP A 565 -0.42 7.84 18.70
N ALA A 566 -1.29 8.67 18.12
CA ALA A 566 -1.83 8.56 16.76
C ALA A 566 -2.27 9.96 16.28
N PHE A 567 -2.62 10.12 15.00
CA PHE A 567 -3.33 11.30 14.51
C PHE A 567 -4.40 10.99 13.44
N ILE A 568 -5.39 11.86 13.34
CA ILE A 568 -6.50 11.80 12.38
C ILE A 568 -6.28 12.82 11.26
N GLY A 569 -6.53 12.43 10.01
CA GLY A 569 -6.47 13.31 8.83
C GLY A 569 -6.98 12.61 7.57
N ASN A 570 -7.05 13.32 6.44
CA ASN A 570 -7.59 12.74 5.21
C ASN A 570 -6.69 11.60 4.65
N ALA A 571 -7.25 10.39 4.53
CA ALA A 571 -6.60 9.20 3.96
C ALA A 571 -6.19 9.34 2.47
N THR A 572 -6.71 10.35 1.78
CA THR A 572 -6.52 10.62 0.35
C THR A 572 -5.79 11.95 0.06
N ASP A 573 -5.27 12.61 1.10
CA ASP A 573 -4.32 13.72 0.91
C ASP A 573 -3.01 13.19 0.31
N TRP A 574 -2.63 13.67 -0.87
CA TRP A 574 -1.56 13.05 -1.66
C TRP A 574 -0.17 13.19 -1.04
N GLU A 575 0.14 14.33 -0.42
CA GLU A 575 1.44 14.54 0.24
C GLU A 575 1.53 13.70 1.52
N LEU A 576 0.43 13.57 2.27
CA LEU A 576 0.34 12.70 3.44
C LEU A 576 0.39 11.20 3.07
N VAL A 577 -0.19 10.80 1.93
CA VAL A 577 -0.03 9.45 1.36
C VAL A 577 1.41 9.18 0.96
N CYS A 578 2.09 10.14 0.31
CA CYS A 578 3.51 10.01 -0.04
C CYS A 578 4.38 9.88 1.22
N LEU A 579 4.17 10.74 2.22
CA LEU A 579 4.86 10.72 3.51
C LEU A 579 4.63 9.40 4.26
N GLY A 580 3.37 8.96 4.37
CA GLY A 580 3.01 7.72 5.04
C GLY A 580 3.66 6.48 4.43
N ASN A 581 3.96 6.50 3.12
CA ASN A 581 4.64 5.39 2.45
C ASN A 581 6.16 5.45 2.53
N LEU A 582 6.76 6.63 2.32
CA LEU A 582 8.21 6.84 2.45
C LEU A 582 8.72 6.62 3.87
N VAL A 583 7.94 7.03 4.88
CA VAL A 583 8.26 6.85 6.30
C VAL A 583 7.81 5.48 6.83
N GLY A 584 6.88 4.80 6.13
CA GLY A 584 6.39 3.47 6.50
C GLY A 584 5.38 3.46 7.66
N LEU A 585 4.73 4.59 7.92
CA LEU A 585 3.63 4.71 8.90
C LEU A 585 2.47 3.78 8.52
N PRO A 586 1.76 3.16 9.48
CA PRO A 586 0.44 2.58 9.25
C PRO A 586 -0.65 3.64 9.06
N VAL A 587 -1.77 3.27 8.42
CA VAL A 587 -3.04 4.01 8.47
C VAL A 587 -4.23 3.07 8.33
N VAL A 588 -5.28 3.29 9.13
CA VAL A 588 -6.61 2.69 8.94
C VAL A 588 -7.50 3.72 8.26
N VAL A 589 -8.07 3.36 7.11
CA VAL A 589 -9.13 4.13 6.44
C VAL A 589 -10.47 3.72 7.02
N VAL A 590 -11.31 4.69 7.39
CA VAL A 590 -12.58 4.47 8.11
C VAL A 590 -13.71 5.24 7.42
N PRO A 591 -14.84 4.60 7.05
CA PRO A 591 -16.03 5.29 6.57
C PRO A 591 -16.67 6.16 7.65
N THR A 592 -16.96 7.42 7.32
CA THR A 592 -17.50 8.46 8.23
C THR A 592 -18.77 9.12 7.69
N GLY A 593 -19.30 8.67 6.56
CA GLY A 593 -20.57 9.18 6.03
C GLY A 593 -20.73 9.01 4.53
N PHE A 594 -21.84 9.56 4.01
CA PHE A 594 -22.21 9.51 2.62
C PHE A 594 -22.86 10.82 2.19
N THR A 595 -22.46 11.36 1.04
CA THR A 595 -23.07 12.54 0.42
C THR A 595 -23.84 12.18 -0.84
N THR A 596 -24.73 13.07 -1.28
CA THR A 596 -25.41 12.96 -2.58
C THR A 596 -24.41 13.16 -3.71
N ILE A 597 -24.52 12.36 -4.77
CA ILE A 597 -23.71 12.55 -5.99
C ILE A 597 -23.95 13.93 -6.63
N GLU A 598 -22.96 14.45 -7.37
CA GLU A 598 -23.17 15.60 -8.26
C GLU A 598 -24.19 15.23 -9.35
N ASP A 599 -25.04 16.19 -9.73
CA ASP A 599 -26.07 16.09 -10.79
C ASP A 599 -26.89 14.76 -10.80
N PRO A 600 -27.64 14.44 -9.74
CA PRO A 600 -28.39 13.18 -9.64
C PRO A 600 -29.50 13.07 -10.71
N PRO A 601 -29.85 11.84 -11.16
CA PRO A 601 -30.93 11.60 -12.11
C PRO A 601 -32.26 12.23 -11.69
N LYS A 602 -33.05 12.70 -12.68
CA LYS A 602 -34.29 13.46 -12.45
C LYS A 602 -35.41 12.69 -11.73
N GLY A 603 -35.29 11.38 -11.57
CA GLY A 603 -36.17 10.54 -10.74
C GLY A 603 -35.68 10.30 -9.30
N GLY A 604 -34.54 10.87 -8.91
CA GLY A 604 -33.81 10.50 -7.70
C GLY A 604 -32.89 9.28 -7.92
N THR A 605 -32.10 8.93 -6.90
CA THR A 605 -31.25 7.72 -6.89
C THR A 605 -30.81 7.36 -5.47
N ARG A 606 -30.55 6.07 -5.19
CA ARG A 606 -29.85 5.64 -3.96
C ARG A 606 -28.33 5.79 -4.05
N ARG A 607 -27.75 6.00 -5.24
CA ARG A 607 -26.29 6.19 -5.44
C ARG A 607 -25.73 7.32 -4.55
N ARG A 608 -24.51 7.16 -4.02
CA ARG A 608 -23.85 8.09 -3.08
C ARG A 608 -22.37 8.28 -3.41
N THR A 609 -21.82 9.38 -2.92
CA THR A 609 -20.37 9.58 -2.76
C THR A 609 -20.01 9.25 -1.32
N THR A 610 -18.91 8.52 -1.10
CA THR A 610 -18.40 8.14 0.22
C THR A 610 -17.66 9.29 0.90
N VAL A 611 -17.70 9.32 2.24
CA VAL A 611 -16.86 10.18 3.08
C VAL A 611 -16.08 9.28 4.04
N THR A 612 -14.78 9.51 4.18
CA THR A 612 -13.88 8.66 4.97
C THR A 612 -12.74 9.46 5.59
N THR A 613 -12.28 9.06 6.78
CA THR A 613 -11.04 9.58 7.38
C THR A 613 -9.92 8.54 7.40
N GLY A 614 -8.70 8.98 7.69
CA GLY A 614 -7.53 8.13 7.96
C GLY A 614 -7.03 8.32 9.39
N ILE A 615 -6.85 7.21 10.12
CA ILE A 615 -6.23 7.19 11.45
C ILE A 615 -4.82 6.62 11.31
N TYR A 616 -3.82 7.47 11.53
CA TYR A 616 -2.39 7.18 11.38
C TYR A 616 -1.73 6.97 12.75
N ALA A 617 -0.77 6.06 12.84
CA ALA A 617 0.05 5.85 14.04
C ALA A 617 1.55 5.88 13.70
N PRO A 618 2.46 5.85 14.69
CA PRO A 618 3.86 5.53 14.46
C PRO A 618 4.04 4.14 13.80
N PRO A 619 5.19 3.87 13.15
CA PRO A 619 5.57 2.52 12.77
C PRO A 619 5.65 1.60 13.99
N ASP A 620 5.31 0.33 13.79
CA ASP A 620 5.16 -0.70 14.84
C ASP A 620 4.04 -0.37 15.88
N ARG A 621 3.13 0.58 15.59
CA ARG A 621 1.99 0.97 16.46
C ARG A 621 0.60 0.82 15.81
N ASP A 622 0.47 -0.04 14.81
CA ASP A 622 -0.77 -0.30 14.05
C ASP A 622 -1.98 -0.58 14.96
N HIS A 623 -1.76 -1.24 16.11
CA HIS A 623 -2.80 -1.53 17.11
C HIS A 623 -3.50 -0.29 17.67
N ILE A 624 -2.82 0.85 17.76
CA ILE A 624 -3.42 2.11 18.25
C ILE A 624 -4.42 2.64 17.20
N ALA A 625 -4.05 2.65 15.93
CA ALA A 625 -4.93 3.06 14.84
C ALA A 625 -6.14 2.11 14.69
N LEU A 626 -5.93 0.81 14.86
CA LEU A 626 -7.01 -0.20 14.88
C LEU A 626 -7.96 0.01 16.05
N ALA A 627 -7.45 0.18 17.28
CA ALA A 627 -8.27 0.39 18.47
C ALA A 627 -9.14 1.67 18.36
N LEU A 628 -8.58 2.77 17.85
CA LEU A 628 -9.33 4.01 17.61
C LEU A 628 -10.39 3.85 16.51
N ALA A 629 -10.08 3.14 15.43
CA ALA A 629 -11.06 2.83 14.37
C ALA A 629 -12.19 1.92 14.88
N MET A 630 -11.86 0.91 15.68
CA MET A 630 -12.82 0.02 16.35
C MET A 630 -13.72 0.79 17.34
N ALA A 631 -13.14 1.70 18.11
CA ALA A 631 -13.87 2.55 19.05
C ALA A 631 -14.93 3.39 18.33
N TYR A 632 -14.53 4.17 17.31
CA TYR A 632 -15.44 4.96 16.49
C TYR A 632 -16.53 4.09 15.82
N GLN A 633 -16.17 2.92 15.28
CA GLN A 633 -17.14 2.00 14.65
C GLN A 633 -18.06 1.29 15.64
N SER A 634 -17.71 1.19 16.92
CA SER A 634 -18.59 0.60 17.95
C SER A 634 -19.82 1.46 18.29
N VAL A 635 -19.81 2.74 17.89
CA VAL A 635 -20.88 3.72 18.16
C VAL A 635 -21.43 4.41 16.90
N THR A 636 -20.97 4.03 15.70
CA THR A 636 -21.40 4.57 14.41
C THR A 636 -21.74 3.48 13.40
N ASP A 637 -22.72 3.72 12.52
CA ASP A 637 -23.25 2.72 11.58
C ASP A 637 -22.80 2.91 10.12
N HIS A 638 -22.00 3.95 9.81
CA HIS A 638 -21.53 4.26 8.44
C HIS A 638 -20.93 3.06 7.70
N HIS A 639 -20.19 2.22 8.43
CA HIS A 639 -19.53 1.01 7.91
C HIS A 639 -20.48 -0.21 7.75
N LEU A 640 -21.67 -0.15 8.34
CA LEU A 640 -22.74 -1.15 8.21
C LEU A 640 -23.64 -0.89 7.00
N GLN A 641 -23.67 0.36 6.51
CA GLN A 641 -24.42 0.76 5.31
C GLN A 641 -23.98 -0.07 4.09
N ARG A 642 -24.94 -0.43 3.23
CA ARG A 642 -24.72 -1.32 2.07
C ARG A 642 -24.84 -0.53 0.76
N PRO A 643 -23.92 -0.71 -0.20
CA PRO A 643 -24.00 -0.02 -1.49
C PRO A 643 -25.25 -0.45 -2.28
N PRO A 644 -25.89 0.46 -3.02
CA PRO A 644 -27.12 0.18 -3.76
C PRO A 644 -26.80 -0.49 -5.11
N ILE A 645 -26.10 -1.63 -5.10
CA ILE A 645 -25.64 -2.35 -6.30
C ILE A 645 -26.76 -2.92 -7.17
N ASP A 646 -27.99 -3.00 -6.65
CA ASP A 646 -29.20 -3.30 -7.43
C ASP A 646 -29.94 -2.03 -7.92
N ASP A 647 -29.40 -0.83 -7.69
CA ASP A 647 -29.89 0.47 -8.20
C ASP A 647 -29.04 0.94 -9.39
N LEU A 648 -29.02 0.13 -10.46
CA LEU A 648 -28.29 0.51 -11.65
C LEU A 648 -28.90 1.78 -12.29
N GLY A 649 -30.20 1.99 -12.18
CA GLY A 649 -30.90 3.16 -12.73
C GLY A 649 -32.05 2.77 -13.65
N PRO A 650 -32.67 3.73 -14.36
CA PRO A 650 -33.87 3.46 -15.16
C PRO A 650 -33.62 2.67 -16.46
N ASP A 651 -32.40 2.70 -16.99
CA ASP A 651 -32.06 2.17 -18.33
C ASP A 651 -30.95 1.08 -18.31
N ASP A 652 -30.39 0.77 -17.13
CA ASP A 652 -29.28 -0.18 -16.95
C ASP A 652 -29.80 -1.54 -16.41
N GLU A 653 -29.74 -2.63 -17.18
CA GLU A 653 -30.11 -3.98 -16.72
C GLU A 653 -28.96 -4.69 -15.98
N ILE A 654 -29.24 -5.32 -14.83
CA ILE A 654 -28.32 -6.29 -14.22
C ILE A 654 -28.38 -7.57 -15.08
N PRO A 655 -27.27 -8.08 -15.65
CA PRO A 655 -27.29 -9.34 -16.37
C PRO A 655 -27.73 -10.47 -15.45
N VAL A 656 -28.89 -11.08 -15.73
CA VAL A 656 -29.40 -12.21 -14.95
C VAL A 656 -28.37 -13.36 -15.06
N PRO A 657 -27.78 -13.84 -13.94
CA PRO A 657 -26.74 -14.84 -14.01
C PRO A 657 -27.26 -16.12 -14.67
N PRO A 658 -26.48 -16.77 -15.55
CA PRO A 658 -26.95 -17.91 -16.32
C PRO A 658 -27.36 -19.05 -15.37
N ASN A 659 -28.63 -19.43 -15.45
CA ASN A 659 -29.29 -20.35 -14.51
C ASN A 659 -28.44 -21.60 -14.20
N THR A 660 -27.86 -21.64 -13.01
CA THR A 660 -27.28 -22.85 -12.42
C THR A 660 -28.42 -23.83 -12.10
N LYS A 661 -28.75 -24.69 -13.05
CA LYS A 661 -29.57 -25.87 -12.77
C LYS A 661 -28.79 -26.82 -11.84
N PRO A 662 -29.49 -27.54 -10.93
CA PRO A 662 -28.88 -28.46 -9.97
C PRO A 662 -28.32 -29.72 -10.63
#